data_AF-A0A1M5E2X1-F1
#
_entry.id   AF-A0A1M5E2X1-F1
#
_cell.length_a   1.000
_cell.length_b   1.000
_cell.length_c   1.000
_cell.angle_alpha   90.00
_cell.angle_beta   90.00
_cell.angle_gamma   90.00
#
_symmetry.space_group_name_H-M   'P 1'
#
loop_
_entity.id
_entity.type
_entity.pdbx_description
1 polymer ?
#
loop_
_entity_poly.entity_id
_entity_poly.type
_entity_poly.pdbx_seq_one_letter_code
_entity_poly.pdbx_strand_id
1 'polypeptide(L)'
;MQMKIRNNHIPYLVLALFGILFLSIGILNHYFFRTFTHDYGNYNFAFWDYSHFRLSPIPTFRGNFLQDHFSFTLMYFAPTYWLFNWLTGSYTLIIIQCSFILIGAWYTYKLIKLKTNNIWLNTGVLIYYFVLLGRYTAFSSDVNLAIISSCFIPIFIYYFEIRKYLVSLVILILSLLSRENIPLWFIFIFIVLAIEHRKESKVVLYCLAGIAISTVYFILLFKVFIPAIETPGVKYALFNYSALGSSPGEALLFSIKNPLEAFKLFFINHLDNPAYDGVKTEFYWVYLISGGFVLLTRPQYLIWFIPIVAQKVLNDLPSRWGIATYYSIEVVTLLPLAVFLALSSFKSKTIQNILVVMVCLLSVTTTIYKLDKKNNQVPRLLNTAKVKFYDKQFFIPPFDVKEVNRLLKKIPPKAKVSASNVLLPHIAQRQHIYFFPVVKDAEYLIFSVFDNNYLYPHSLNEEKRNEYLSDPNWDIIAKEFPVFLLKRKDLSNRPFKKKNLFATIDSLSCSFEGLNSTEGDTLLSMKEKTETKKYLSEEKPLSGLHSIKLTNKNKYSTRIYIDDINRINYLEISAWYYGSEEKQLNIVADYGKEVRFHSNVCDSINPAGWKRLILKFWVPKTQNKSDCSFYFVNSGTQPVYYDDLLVTKKEVGK
;
A
#
# COMPACT_ATOMS: atom_id res chain seq x y z
N MET A 1 -45.88 5.18 6.87
CA MET A 1 -45.79 3.91 6.11
C MET A 1 -44.74 3.01 6.78
N GLN A 2 -45.13 2.11 7.68
CA GLN A 2 -44.18 1.17 8.30
C GLN A 2 -43.92 0.01 7.33
N MET A 3 -42.76 0.01 6.66
CA MET A 3 -42.31 -1.14 5.87
C MET A 3 -42.09 -2.35 6.80
N LYS A 4 -43.02 -3.31 6.82
CA LYS A 4 -42.81 -4.62 7.46
C LYS A 4 -41.78 -5.42 6.63
N ILE A 5 -40.52 -5.42 7.06
CA ILE A 5 -39.46 -6.24 6.45
C ILE A 5 -39.77 -7.72 6.74
N ARG A 6 -40.17 -8.49 5.73
CA ARG A 6 -40.30 -9.95 5.83
C ARG A 6 -38.92 -10.60 5.97
N ASN A 7 -38.82 -11.71 6.71
CA ASN A 7 -37.55 -12.43 6.97
C ASN A 7 -36.76 -12.79 5.69
N ASN A 8 -37.43 -13.00 4.57
CA ASN A 8 -36.78 -13.30 3.28
C ASN A 8 -36.02 -12.11 2.67
N HIS A 9 -36.26 -10.89 3.15
CA HIS A 9 -35.58 -9.68 2.66
C HIS A 9 -34.27 -9.38 3.39
N ILE A 10 -34.03 -9.98 4.56
CA ILE A 10 -32.86 -9.70 5.40
C ILE A 10 -31.53 -9.91 4.65
N PRO A 11 -31.29 -11.01 3.92
CA PRO A 11 -30.05 -11.20 3.16
C PRO A 11 -29.76 -10.08 2.17
N TYR A 12 -30.80 -9.58 1.48
CA TYR A 12 -30.66 -8.50 0.50
C TYR A 12 -30.32 -7.17 1.18
N LEU A 13 -30.88 -6.90 2.35
CA LEU A 13 -30.54 -5.70 3.14
C LEU A 13 -29.09 -5.74 3.61
N VAL A 14 -28.60 -6.90 4.06
CA VAL A 14 -27.18 -7.07 4.45
C VAL A 14 -26.26 -6.85 3.24
N LEU A 15 -26.58 -7.45 2.08
CA LEU A 15 -25.83 -7.25 0.84
C LEU A 15 -25.84 -5.80 0.38
N ALA A 16 -26.99 -5.11 0.46
CA ALA A 16 -27.09 -3.70 0.08
C ALA A 16 -26.27 -2.81 1.02
N LEU A 17 -26.39 -3.01 2.34
CA LEU A 17 -25.65 -2.25 3.34
C LEU A 17 -24.13 -2.39 3.15
N PHE A 18 -23.63 -3.62 3.13
CA PHE A 18 -22.19 -3.86 2.98
C PHE A 18 -21.69 -3.58 1.56
N GLY A 19 -22.55 -3.73 0.54
CA GLY A 19 -22.26 -3.34 -0.82
C GLY A 19 -22.02 -1.84 -0.96
N ILE A 20 -22.92 -1.03 -0.40
CA ILE A 20 -22.75 0.44 -0.34
C ILE A 20 -21.48 0.78 0.44
N LEU A 21 -21.26 0.16 1.60
CA LEU A 21 -20.08 0.41 2.43
C LEU A 21 -18.77 0.11 1.68
N PHE A 22 -18.62 -1.09 1.12
CA PHE A 22 -17.37 -1.52 0.50
C PHE A 22 -17.13 -0.78 -0.82
N LEU A 23 -18.19 -0.51 -1.58
CA LEU A 23 -18.09 0.34 -2.77
C LEU A 23 -17.67 1.76 -2.39
N SER A 24 -18.23 2.32 -1.32
CA SER A 24 -17.84 3.64 -0.81
C SER A 24 -16.37 3.68 -0.38
N ILE A 25 -15.88 2.64 0.32
CA ILE A 25 -14.47 2.55 0.71
C ILE A 25 -13.56 2.57 -0.53
N GLY A 26 -13.84 1.73 -1.52
CA GLY A 26 -13.07 1.66 -2.75
C GLY A 26 -13.11 2.97 -3.55
N ILE A 27 -14.32 3.50 -3.81
CA ILE A 27 -14.52 4.74 -4.57
C ILE A 27 -13.88 5.94 -3.86
N LEU A 28 -14.07 6.10 -2.54
CA LEU A 28 -13.54 7.23 -1.80
C LEU A 28 -12.01 7.18 -1.70
N ASN A 29 -11.41 5.99 -1.59
CA ASN A 29 -9.96 5.85 -1.67
C ASN A 29 -9.41 6.33 -3.01
N HIS A 30 -10.07 5.98 -4.13
CA HIS A 30 -9.65 6.49 -5.43
C HIS A 30 -9.93 8.00 -5.54
N TYR A 31 -11.13 8.45 -5.20
CA TYR A 31 -11.53 9.86 -5.27
C TYR A 31 -10.63 10.80 -4.44
N PHE A 32 -10.19 10.38 -3.26
CA PHE A 32 -9.26 11.12 -2.40
C PHE A 32 -7.78 10.88 -2.74
N PHE A 33 -7.46 10.31 -3.91
CA PHE A 33 -6.09 10.08 -4.37
C PHE A 33 -5.25 9.23 -3.40
N ARG A 34 -5.85 8.16 -2.88
CA ARG A 34 -5.20 7.16 -2.01
C ARG A 34 -5.03 5.79 -2.66
N THR A 35 -5.27 5.71 -3.97
CA THR A 35 -4.87 4.58 -4.79
C THR A 35 -3.45 4.76 -5.28
N PHE A 36 -2.67 3.67 -5.33
CA PHE A 36 -1.24 3.73 -5.66
C PHE A 36 -0.91 3.13 -7.02
N THR A 37 0.25 3.49 -7.54
CA THR A 37 0.69 3.04 -8.87
C THR A 37 0.98 1.55 -8.89
N HIS A 38 1.66 1.02 -7.86
CA HIS A 38 2.12 -0.37 -7.83
C HIS A 38 0.97 -1.37 -8.00
N ASP A 39 -0.11 -1.18 -7.24
CA ASP A 39 -1.31 -2.01 -7.33
C ASP A 39 -2.25 -1.44 -8.40
N TYR A 40 -2.92 -0.32 -8.11
CA TYR A 40 -4.05 0.13 -8.92
C TYR A 40 -3.68 0.74 -10.28
N GLY A 41 -2.57 1.47 -10.34
CA GLY A 41 -2.10 2.10 -11.58
C GLY A 41 -1.68 1.09 -12.63
N ASN A 42 -0.85 0.12 -12.23
CA ASN A 42 -0.43 -0.99 -13.09
C ASN A 42 -1.63 -1.81 -13.58
N TYR A 43 -2.60 -2.07 -12.71
CA TYR A 43 -3.78 -2.87 -13.07
C TYR A 43 -4.69 -2.12 -14.05
N ASN A 44 -4.91 -0.82 -13.86
CA ASN A 44 -5.69 -0.01 -14.82
C ASN A 44 -5.00 0.12 -16.16
N PHE A 45 -3.67 0.26 -16.18
CA PHE A 45 -2.90 0.29 -17.42
C PHE A 45 -3.00 -1.06 -18.15
N ALA A 46 -2.79 -2.17 -17.45
CA ALA A 46 -2.90 -3.50 -18.04
C ALA A 46 -4.32 -3.83 -18.50
N PHE A 47 -5.34 -3.43 -17.74
CA PHE A 47 -6.73 -3.61 -18.13
C PHE A 47 -7.07 -2.84 -19.41
N TRP A 48 -6.55 -1.62 -19.55
CA TRP A 48 -6.68 -0.84 -20.78
C TRP A 48 -5.98 -1.54 -21.95
N ASP A 49 -4.74 -2.02 -21.78
CA ASP A 49 -3.98 -2.70 -22.82
C ASP A 49 -4.65 -3.98 -23.32
N TYR A 50 -5.10 -4.84 -22.39
CA TYR A 50 -5.81 -6.07 -22.76
C TYR A 50 -7.15 -5.80 -23.45
N SER A 51 -7.84 -4.74 -23.07
CA SER A 51 -9.07 -4.30 -23.73
C SER A 51 -8.83 -3.75 -25.15
N HIS A 52 -7.58 -3.50 -25.52
CA HIS A 52 -7.12 -3.14 -26.86
C HIS A 52 -6.24 -4.23 -27.50
N PHE A 53 -6.29 -5.46 -26.99
CA PHE A 53 -5.56 -6.63 -27.49
C PHE A 53 -4.03 -6.49 -27.50
N ARG A 54 -3.48 -5.83 -26.47
CA ARG A 54 -2.04 -5.60 -26.33
C ARG A 54 -1.50 -6.27 -25.09
N LEU A 55 -0.28 -6.81 -25.17
CA LEU A 55 0.44 -7.24 -23.98
C LEU A 55 0.91 -6.02 -23.20
N SER A 56 0.52 -5.95 -21.92
CA SER A 56 0.84 -4.80 -21.07
C SER A 56 2.27 -4.90 -20.54
N PRO A 57 3.15 -3.92 -20.83
CA PRO A 57 4.31 -3.69 -19.98
C PRO A 57 3.86 -3.19 -18.60
N ILE A 58 4.73 -3.25 -17.60
CA ILE A 58 4.44 -2.68 -16.28
C ILE A 58 5.11 -1.29 -16.18
N PRO A 59 4.35 -0.20 -15.99
CA PRO A 59 4.92 1.14 -15.82
C PRO A 59 5.96 1.25 -14.70
N THR A 60 5.87 0.40 -13.66
CA THR A 60 6.78 0.43 -12.50
C THR A 60 7.98 -0.52 -12.59
N PHE A 61 8.01 -1.48 -13.52
CA PHE A 61 9.02 -2.53 -13.50
C PHE A 61 9.43 -2.95 -14.90
N ARG A 62 10.66 -3.45 -15.04
CA ARG A 62 11.13 -4.01 -16.32
C ARG A 62 10.51 -5.38 -16.50
N GLY A 63 9.36 -5.43 -17.16
CA GLY A 63 8.65 -6.69 -17.44
C GLY A 63 7.26 -6.46 -18.03
N ASN A 64 6.55 -7.55 -18.26
CA ASN A 64 5.14 -7.53 -18.65
C ASN A 64 4.25 -7.94 -17.47
N PHE A 65 2.98 -7.55 -17.52
CA PHE A 65 2.04 -7.77 -16.42
C PHE A 65 1.80 -9.26 -16.13
N LEU A 66 1.74 -10.11 -17.17
CA LEU A 66 1.57 -11.56 -17.00
C LEU A 66 2.77 -12.21 -16.29
N GLN A 67 3.96 -11.64 -16.45
CA GLN A 67 5.17 -12.11 -15.76
C GLN A 67 5.17 -11.71 -14.29
N ASP A 68 4.58 -10.58 -13.89
CA ASP A 68 4.50 -10.20 -12.47
C ASP A 68 3.43 -11.02 -11.74
N HIS A 69 2.27 -11.18 -12.38
CA HIS A 69 1.21 -12.09 -11.95
C HIS A 69 0.65 -12.85 -13.15
N PHE A 70 0.85 -14.18 -13.16
CA PHE A 70 0.30 -15.02 -14.22
C PHE A 70 -1.22 -15.13 -14.06
N SER A 71 -1.93 -14.20 -14.70
CA SER A 71 -3.36 -14.02 -14.53
C SER A 71 -4.05 -13.55 -15.81
N PHE A 72 -5.08 -14.27 -16.22
CA PHE A 72 -5.97 -13.87 -17.30
C PHE A 72 -7.19 -13.09 -16.80
N THR A 73 -7.29 -12.82 -15.49
CA THR A 73 -8.47 -12.20 -14.85
C THR A 73 -8.88 -10.90 -15.53
N LEU A 74 -7.93 -10.01 -15.82
CA LEU A 74 -8.22 -8.72 -16.45
C LEU A 74 -8.75 -8.89 -17.90
N MET A 75 -8.32 -9.93 -18.60
CA MET A 75 -8.78 -10.21 -19.97
C MET A 75 -10.25 -10.66 -19.99
N TYR A 76 -10.70 -11.41 -18.98
CA TYR A 76 -12.10 -11.82 -18.84
C TYR A 76 -13.06 -10.64 -18.73
N PHE A 77 -12.57 -9.53 -18.19
CA PHE A 77 -13.36 -8.33 -17.97
C PHE A 77 -13.21 -7.29 -19.08
N ALA A 78 -12.50 -7.59 -20.18
CA ALA A 78 -12.47 -6.71 -21.35
C ALA A 78 -13.88 -6.36 -21.88
N PRO A 79 -14.86 -7.29 -21.91
CA PRO A 79 -16.24 -6.92 -22.25
C PRO A 79 -16.85 -5.90 -21.28
N THR A 80 -16.57 -6.00 -19.99
CA THR A 80 -17.01 -5.02 -18.98
C THR A 80 -16.35 -3.66 -19.23
N TYR A 81 -15.09 -3.64 -19.66
CA TYR A 81 -14.41 -2.41 -20.08
C TYR A 81 -15.19 -1.74 -21.23
N TRP A 82 -15.48 -2.47 -22.31
CA TRP A 82 -16.17 -1.89 -23.47
C TRP A 82 -17.58 -1.38 -23.14
N LEU A 83 -18.30 -2.09 -22.29
CA LEU A 83 -19.68 -1.74 -21.93
C LEU A 83 -19.79 -0.55 -20.97
N PHE A 84 -18.89 -0.44 -19.99
CA PHE A 84 -19.08 0.47 -18.86
C PHE A 84 -17.94 1.46 -18.63
N ASN A 85 -16.73 1.22 -19.16
CA ASN A 85 -15.57 2.06 -18.82
C ASN A 85 -15.70 3.50 -19.34
N TRP A 86 -16.47 3.75 -20.40
CA TRP A 86 -16.76 5.12 -20.86
C TRP A 86 -17.51 5.95 -19.80
N LEU A 87 -18.27 5.29 -18.92
CA LEU A 87 -18.99 5.90 -17.80
C LEU A 87 -18.14 5.94 -16.53
N THR A 88 -17.43 4.85 -16.22
CA THR A 88 -16.76 4.66 -14.93
C THR A 88 -15.26 4.98 -14.94
N GLY A 89 -14.63 5.06 -16.12
CA GLY A 89 -13.22 5.39 -16.29
C GLY A 89 -12.29 4.55 -15.40
N SER A 90 -11.39 5.21 -14.69
CA SER A 90 -10.46 4.57 -13.75
C SER A 90 -11.12 3.91 -12.53
N TYR A 91 -12.45 3.95 -12.37
CA TYR A 91 -13.18 3.27 -11.28
C TYR A 91 -13.68 1.85 -11.64
N THR A 92 -13.62 1.46 -12.92
CA THR A 92 -14.21 0.21 -13.41
C THR A 92 -13.73 -1.03 -12.65
N LEU A 93 -12.43 -1.13 -12.36
CA LEU A 93 -11.86 -2.27 -11.63
C LEU A 93 -12.30 -2.35 -10.16
N ILE A 94 -12.48 -1.20 -9.48
CA ILE A 94 -13.04 -1.17 -8.12
C ILE A 94 -14.46 -1.74 -8.13
N ILE A 95 -15.28 -1.33 -9.11
CA ILE A 95 -16.65 -1.80 -9.25
C ILE A 95 -16.69 -3.31 -9.50
N ILE A 96 -15.82 -3.83 -10.38
CA ILE A 96 -15.69 -5.27 -10.62
C ILE A 96 -15.33 -6.00 -9.32
N GLN A 97 -14.28 -5.57 -8.62
CA GLN A 97 -13.86 -6.22 -7.37
C GLN A 97 -14.98 -6.23 -6.32
N CYS A 98 -15.62 -5.09 -6.06
CA CYS A 98 -16.71 -5.00 -5.10
C CYS A 98 -17.92 -5.86 -5.49
N SER A 99 -18.23 -5.94 -6.80
CA SER A 99 -19.30 -6.81 -7.31
C SER A 99 -18.98 -8.28 -7.05
N PHE A 100 -17.74 -8.71 -7.27
CA PHE A 100 -17.32 -10.08 -6.98
C PHE A 100 -17.33 -10.42 -5.49
N ILE A 101 -16.99 -9.47 -4.61
CA ILE A 101 -17.13 -9.66 -3.16
C ILE A 101 -18.60 -9.91 -2.79
N LEU A 102 -19.54 -9.15 -3.35
CA LEU A 102 -20.98 -9.36 -3.13
C LEU A 102 -21.47 -10.69 -3.69
N ILE A 103 -21.02 -11.06 -4.89
CA ILE A 103 -21.35 -12.36 -5.51
C ILE A 103 -20.80 -13.51 -4.65
N GLY A 104 -19.56 -13.41 -4.17
CA GLY A 104 -18.94 -14.38 -3.27
C GLY A 104 -19.74 -14.55 -1.97
N ALA A 105 -20.16 -13.44 -1.35
CA ALA A 105 -21.05 -13.45 -0.19
C ALA A 105 -22.39 -14.13 -0.49
N TRP A 106 -22.99 -13.82 -1.64
CA TRP A 106 -24.26 -14.41 -2.06
C TRP A 106 -24.18 -15.92 -2.24
N TYR A 107 -23.15 -16.42 -2.93
CA TYR A 107 -22.97 -17.86 -3.11
C TYR A 107 -22.58 -18.58 -1.81
N THR A 108 -21.89 -17.90 -0.90
CA THR A 108 -21.65 -18.38 0.47
C THR A 108 -22.98 -18.56 1.22
N TYR A 109 -23.86 -17.55 1.17
CA TYR A 109 -25.22 -17.63 1.72
C TYR A 109 -26.03 -18.78 1.09
N LYS A 110 -26.03 -18.89 -0.24
CA LYS A 110 -26.77 -19.94 -0.93
C LYS A 110 -26.27 -21.33 -0.54
N LEU A 111 -24.97 -21.50 -0.37
CA LEU A 111 -24.39 -22.77 0.07
C LEU A 111 -24.89 -23.16 1.47
N ILE A 112 -24.85 -22.24 2.44
CA ILE A 112 -25.35 -22.51 3.80
C ILE A 112 -26.86 -22.81 3.79
N LYS A 113 -27.62 -22.11 2.95
CA LYS A 113 -29.06 -22.34 2.79
C LYS A 113 -29.40 -23.74 2.26
N LEU A 114 -28.50 -24.40 1.52
CA LEU A 114 -28.68 -25.80 1.12
C LEU A 114 -28.64 -26.76 2.31
N LYS A 115 -27.97 -26.40 3.41
CA LYS A 115 -27.77 -27.25 4.58
C LYS A 115 -28.78 -26.95 5.70
N THR A 116 -29.36 -25.76 5.75
CA THR A 116 -30.24 -25.35 6.86
C THR A 116 -31.29 -24.29 6.50
N ASN A 117 -32.45 -24.40 7.13
CA ASN A 117 -33.50 -23.37 7.12
C ASN A 117 -33.40 -22.39 8.31
N ASN A 118 -32.38 -22.51 9.17
CA ASN A 118 -32.19 -21.61 10.29
C ASN A 118 -31.82 -20.19 9.81
N ILE A 119 -32.69 -19.22 10.06
CA ILE A 119 -32.49 -17.82 9.66
C ILE A 119 -31.22 -17.22 10.29
N TRP A 120 -30.82 -17.63 11.49
CA TRP A 120 -29.61 -17.14 12.14
C TRP A 120 -28.35 -17.59 11.41
N LEU A 121 -28.26 -18.86 10.99
CA LEU A 121 -27.12 -19.33 10.20
C LEU A 121 -27.07 -18.64 8.83
N ASN A 122 -28.22 -18.50 8.19
CA ASN A 122 -28.35 -17.88 6.87
C ASN A 122 -28.02 -16.38 6.87
N THR A 123 -28.51 -15.61 7.84
CA THR A 123 -28.17 -14.18 7.95
C THR A 123 -26.78 -13.99 8.56
N GLY A 124 -26.43 -14.80 9.55
CA GLY A 124 -25.16 -14.76 10.25
C GLY A 124 -23.97 -14.98 9.32
N VAL A 125 -24.06 -15.90 8.35
CA VAL A 125 -22.93 -16.13 7.42
C VAL A 125 -22.64 -14.91 6.57
N LEU A 126 -23.67 -14.14 6.17
CA LEU A 126 -23.48 -12.90 5.43
C LEU A 126 -22.85 -11.82 6.30
N ILE A 127 -23.37 -11.61 7.52
CA ILE A 127 -22.79 -10.64 8.46
C ILE A 127 -21.32 -11.01 8.71
N TYR A 128 -21.07 -12.26 9.09
CA TYR A 128 -19.74 -12.80 9.35
C TYR A 128 -18.80 -12.60 8.16
N TYR A 129 -19.23 -12.92 6.94
CA TYR A 129 -18.46 -12.73 5.71
C TYR A 129 -17.92 -11.30 5.57
N PHE A 130 -18.73 -10.29 5.88
CA PHE A 130 -18.35 -8.88 5.72
C PHE A 130 -17.62 -8.27 6.92
N VAL A 131 -17.80 -8.79 8.14
CA VAL A 131 -17.18 -8.21 9.34
C VAL A 131 -15.76 -8.73 9.62
N LEU A 132 -15.28 -9.74 8.89
CA LEU A 132 -13.93 -10.26 9.04
C LEU A 132 -12.86 -9.22 8.64
N LEU A 133 -11.85 -9.03 9.50
CA LEU A 133 -10.79 -8.03 9.34
C LEU A 133 -10.14 -8.02 7.95
N GLY A 134 -9.85 -9.22 7.41
CA GLY A 134 -9.19 -9.38 6.11
C GLY A 134 -9.94 -8.74 4.94
N ARG A 135 -11.26 -8.52 5.05
CA ARG A 135 -12.04 -7.81 4.03
C ARG A 135 -11.78 -6.31 4.02
N TYR A 136 -11.46 -5.73 5.18
CA TYR A 136 -11.14 -4.31 5.31
C TYR A 136 -9.67 -4.05 4.96
N THR A 137 -8.75 -4.85 5.51
CA THR A 137 -7.31 -4.66 5.27
C THR A 137 -6.94 -4.82 3.80
N ALA A 138 -7.70 -5.62 3.04
CA ALA A 138 -7.57 -5.78 1.60
C ALA A 138 -7.67 -4.46 0.80
N PHE A 139 -8.48 -3.50 1.26
CA PHE A 139 -8.57 -2.18 0.61
C PHE A 139 -7.29 -1.33 0.75
N SER A 140 -6.32 -1.75 1.58
CA SER A 140 -5.00 -1.10 1.61
C SER A 140 -4.25 -1.26 0.29
N SER A 141 -4.56 -2.31 -0.49
CA SER A 141 -3.97 -2.60 -1.81
C SER A 141 -4.94 -2.32 -2.96
N ASP A 142 -5.90 -1.43 -2.76
CA ASP A 142 -6.84 -0.96 -3.78
C ASP A 142 -7.66 -2.09 -4.42
N VAL A 143 -7.23 -2.56 -5.59
CA VAL A 143 -7.76 -3.72 -6.28
C VAL A 143 -6.64 -4.74 -6.46
N ASN A 144 -6.92 -5.98 -6.09
CA ASN A 144 -5.97 -7.08 -6.18
C ASN A 144 -6.62 -8.33 -6.81
N LEU A 145 -5.91 -8.99 -7.72
CA LEU A 145 -6.43 -10.16 -8.43
C LEU A 145 -6.73 -11.32 -7.47
N ALA A 146 -6.02 -11.40 -6.34
CA ALA A 146 -6.30 -12.36 -5.27
C ALA A 146 -7.75 -12.28 -4.77
N ILE A 147 -8.28 -11.07 -4.63
CA ILE A 147 -9.61 -10.81 -4.08
C ILE A 147 -10.68 -11.27 -5.07
N ILE A 148 -10.51 -10.94 -6.35
CA ILE A 148 -11.44 -11.36 -7.40
C ILE A 148 -11.38 -12.88 -7.56
N SER A 149 -10.16 -13.45 -7.62
CA SER A 149 -9.94 -14.88 -7.81
C SER A 149 -10.56 -15.72 -6.70
N SER A 150 -10.42 -15.29 -5.43
CA SER A 150 -10.97 -16.03 -4.30
C SER A 150 -12.50 -16.05 -4.31
N CYS A 151 -13.15 -15.03 -4.88
CA CYS A 151 -14.60 -14.96 -4.96
C CYS A 151 -15.23 -16.02 -5.88
N PHE A 152 -14.45 -16.67 -6.76
CA PHE A 152 -14.93 -17.80 -7.56
C PHE A 152 -15.14 -19.08 -6.71
N ILE A 153 -14.46 -19.22 -5.57
CA ILE A 153 -14.49 -20.45 -4.77
C ILE A 153 -15.89 -20.76 -4.21
N PRO A 154 -16.61 -19.82 -3.54
CA PRO A 154 -17.98 -20.09 -3.11
C PRO A 154 -18.92 -20.43 -4.27
N ILE A 155 -18.71 -19.83 -5.44
CA ILE A 155 -19.52 -20.08 -6.65
C ILE A 155 -19.29 -21.52 -7.13
N PHE A 156 -18.03 -21.94 -7.21
CA PHE A 156 -17.64 -23.29 -7.58
C PHE A 156 -18.27 -24.32 -6.64
N ILE A 157 -18.08 -24.18 -5.33
CA ILE A 157 -18.57 -25.13 -4.33
C ILE A 157 -20.10 -25.23 -4.41
N TYR A 158 -20.79 -24.09 -4.52
CA TYR A 158 -22.25 -24.09 -4.65
C TYR A 158 -22.73 -24.90 -5.85
N TYR A 159 -22.19 -24.66 -7.06
CA TYR A 159 -22.62 -25.39 -8.25
C TYR A 159 -22.21 -26.87 -8.23
N PHE A 160 -21.09 -27.20 -7.60
CA PHE A 160 -20.65 -28.58 -7.39
C PHE A 160 -21.62 -29.35 -6.47
N GLU A 161 -22.04 -28.74 -5.37
CA GLU A 161 -22.97 -29.31 -4.39
C GLU A 161 -24.36 -29.55 -4.97
N ILE A 162 -24.87 -28.64 -5.81
CA ILE A 162 -26.14 -28.84 -6.52
C ILE A 162 -26.00 -29.68 -7.80
N ARG A 163 -24.87 -30.38 -7.97
CA ARG A 163 -24.61 -31.34 -9.06
C ARG A 163 -24.62 -30.73 -10.47
N LYS A 164 -24.45 -29.41 -10.60
CA LYS A 164 -24.28 -28.71 -11.89
C LYS A 164 -22.81 -28.70 -12.29
N TYR A 165 -22.29 -29.89 -12.59
CA TYR A 165 -20.85 -30.11 -12.81
C TYR A 165 -20.26 -29.33 -13.98
N LEU A 166 -21.02 -29.12 -15.06
CA LEU A 166 -20.52 -28.32 -16.20
C LEU A 166 -20.26 -26.87 -15.79
N VAL A 167 -21.20 -26.26 -15.05
CA VAL A 167 -21.02 -24.88 -14.55
C VAL A 167 -19.87 -24.83 -13.56
N SER A 168 -19.79 -25.80 -12.66
CA SER A 168 -18.68 -25.94 -11.71
C SER A 168 -17.33 -26.05 -12.42
N LEU A 169 -17.23 -26.83 -13.51
CA LEU A 169 -16.03 -26.96 -14.32
C LEU A 169 -15.64 -25.64 -15.00
N VAL A 170 -16.60 -24.89 -15.54
CA VAL A 170 -16.33 -23.55 -16.12
C VAL A 170 -15.77 -22.62 -15.05
N ILE A 171 -16.36 -22.58 -13.85
CA ILE A 171 -15.86 -21.75 -12.75
C ILE A 171 -14.48 -22.22 -12.28
N LEU A 172 -14.23 -23.53 -12.23
CA LEU A 172 -12.90 -24.07 -11.93
C LEU A 172 -11.87 -23.54 -12.93
N ILE A 173 -12.12 -23.68 -14.23
CA ILE A 173 -11.19 -23.22 -15.29
C ILE A 173 -10.92 -21.72 -15.15
N LEU A 174 -11.97 -20.90 -15.00
CA LEU A 174 -11.80 -19.47 -14.78
C LEU A 174 -10.96 -19.18 -13.53
N SER A 175 -11.17 -19.92 -12.45
CA SER A 175 -10.41 -19.75 -11.20
C SER A 175 -8.93 -20.12 -11.36
N LEU A 176 -8.63 -21.27 -12.00
CA LEU A 176 -7.25 -21.74 -12.22
C LEU A 176 -6.44 -20.74 -13.04
N LEU A 177 -7.07 -20.15 -14.06
CA LEU A 177 -6.45 -19.16 -14.92
C LEU A 177 -6.41 -17.74 -14.30
N SER A 178 -7.01 -17.54 -13.12
CA SER A 178 -7.09 -16.23 -12.48
C SER A 178 -5.84 -15.86 -11.68
N ARG A 179 -5.08 -16.82 -11.14
CA ARG A 179 -3.85 -16.55 -10.39
C ARG A 179 -3.03 -17.83 -10.15
N GLU A 180 -1.72 -17.70 -10.10
CA GLU A 180 -0.74 -18.79 -9.99
C GLU A 180 -0.92 -19.73 -8.79
N ASN A 181 -1.47 -19.23 -7.67
CA ASN A 181 -1.60 -20.01 -6.44
C ASN A 181 -2.98 -20.66 -6.25
N ILE A 182 -3.99 -20.27 -7.03
CA ILE A 182 -5.35 -20.83 -6.95
C ILE A 182 -5.41 -22.34 -7.24
N PRO A 183 -4.64 -22.90 -8.20
CA PRO A 183 -4.61 -24.34 -8.44
C PRO A 183 -4.28 -25.15 -7.19
N LEU A 184 -3.32 -24.68 -6.38
CA LEU A 184 -2.95 -25.33 -5.13
C LEU A 184 -4.13 -25.36 -4.15
N TRP A 185 -4.97 -24.33 -4.11
CA TRP A 185 -6.14 -24.34 -3.22
C TRP A 185 -7.19 -25.33 -3.67
N PHE A 186 -7.43 -25.42 -4.99
CA PHE A 186 -8.42 -26.34 -5.53
C PHE A 186 -8.07 -27.80 -5.24
N ILE A 187 -6.79 -28.17 -5.24
CA ILE A 187 -6.34 -29.49 -4.80
C ILE A 187 -6.91 -29.81 -3.40
N PHE A 188 -6.71 -28.91 -2.43
CA PHE A 188 -7.19 -29.11 -1.05
C PHE A 188 -8.70 -28.96 -0.92
N ILE A 189 -9.35 -28.12 -1.73
CA ILE A 189 -10.81 -28.03 -1.80
C ILE A 189 -11.40 -29.38 -2.24
N PHE A 190 -10.88 -29.97 -3.31
CA PHE A 190 -11.33 -31.25 -3.80
C PHE A 190 -11.05 -32.41 -2.83
N ILE A 191 -9.94 -32.38 -2.09
CA ILE A 191 -9.67 -33.37 -1.03
C ILE A 191 -10.80 -33.36 0.00
N VAL A 192 -11.20 -32.19 0.49
CA VAL A 192 -12.29 -32.10 1.47
C VAL A 192 -13.62 -32.51 0.86
N LEU A 193 -13.94 -32.09 -0.37
CA LEU A 193 -15.16 -32.51 -1.06
C LEU A 193 -15.22 -34.03 -1.26
N ALA A 194 -14.08 -34.67 -1.57
CA ALA A 194 -13.99 -36.13 -1.66
C ALA A 194 -14.22 -36.80 -0.30
N ILE A 195 -13.72 -36.24 0.79
CA ILE A 195 -13.94 -36.74 2.15
C ILE A 195 -15.42 -36.62 2.55
N GLU A 196 -16.05 -35.49 2.23
CA GLU A 196 -17.47 -35.23 2.51
C GLU A 196 -18.39 -36.15 1.72
N HIS A 197 -18.08 -36.38 0.43
CA HIS A 197 -18.86 -37.22 -0.47
C HIS A 197 -18.28 -38.63 -0.65
N ARG A 198 -17.49 -39.14 0.31
CA ARG A 198 -16.79 -40.43 0.19
C ARG A 198 -17.68 -41.65 -0.11
N LYS A 199 -18.98 -41.54 0.15
CA LYS A 199 -19.98 -42.58 -0.14
C LYS A 199 -20.53 -42.53 -1.57
N GLU A 200 -20.24 -41.47 -2.33
CA GLU A 200 -20.74 -41.24 -3.68
C GLU A 200 -19.58 -41.38 -4.68
N SER A 201 -19.34 -42.61 -5.16
CA SER A 201 -18.19 -42.95 -6.01
C SER A 201 -18.01 -42.02 -7.22
N LYS A 202 -19.11 -41.64 -7.88
CA LYS A 202 -19.11 -40.70 -9.02
C LYS A 202 -18.63 -39.30 -8.62
N VAL A 203 -19.01 -38.82 -7.45
CA VAL A 203 -18.58 -37.51 -6.93
C VAL A 203 -17.10 -37.54 -6.57
N VAL A 204 -16.67 -38.62 -5.91
CA VAL A 204 -15.25 -38.85 -5.60
C VAL A 204 -14.40 -38.87 -6.86
N LEU A 205 -14.86 -39.54 -7.92
CA LEU A 205 -14.17 -39.55 -9.21
C LEU A 205 -14.01 -38.13 -9.79
N TYR A 206 -15.05 -37.30 -9.71
CA TYR A 206 -14.96 -35.89 -10.13
C TYR A 206 -14.01 -35.07 -9.26
N CYS A 207 -13.94 -35.33 -7.95
CA CYS A 207 -12.95 -34.69 -7.09
C CYS A 207 -11.52 -35.11 -7.46
N LEU A 208 -11.27 -36.39 -7.73
CA LEU A 208 -9.97 -36.89 -8.17
C LEU A 208 -9.57 -36.29 -9.52
N ALA A 209 -10.49 -36.19 -10.47
CA ALA A 209 -10.27 -35.50 -11.74
C ALA A 209 -9.94 -34.01 -11.52
N GLY A 210 -10.65 -33.34 -10.61
CA GLY A 210 -10.39 -31.95 -10.23
C GLY A 210 -9.00 -31.73 -9.62
N ILE A 211 -8.55 -32.65 -8.75
CA ILE A 211 -7.18 -32.67 -8.21
C ILE A 211 -6.17 -32.83 -9.34
N ALA A 212 -6.39 -33.77 -10.25
CA ALA A 212 -5.50 -34.01 -11.38
C ALA A 212 -5.40 -32.77 -12.29
N ILE A 213 -6.53 -32.18 -12.69
CA ILE A 213 -6.57 -30.95 -13.51
C ILE A 213 -5.81 -29.81 -12.83
N SER A 214 -6.06 -29.58 -11.54
CA SER A 214 -5.43 -28.50 -10.78
C SER A 214 -3.92 -28.72 -10.63
N THR A 215 -3.50 -29.97 -10.40
CA THR A 215 -2.08 -30.34 -10.28
C THR A 215 -1.34 -30.21 -11.61
N VAL A 216 -1.91 -30.73 -12.70
CA VAL A 216 -1.34 -30.63 -14.05
C VAL A 216 -1.20 -29.17 -14.43
N TYR A 217 -2.24 -28.36 -14.23
CA TYR A 217 -2.17 -26.93 -14.53
C TYR A 217 -1.15 -26.19 -13.67
N PHE A 218 -1.04 -26.50 -12.37
CA PHE A 218 0.00 -25.93 -11.50
C PHE A 218 1.41 -26.24 -12.01
N ILE A 219 1.67 -27.49 -12.44
CA ILE A 219 2.95 -27.88 -13.02
C ILE A 219 3.22 -27.14 -14.33
N LEU A 220 2.25 -27.12 -15.25
CA LEU A 220 2.37 -26.41 -16.52
C LEU A 220 2.63 -24.91 -16.33
N LEU A 221 1.97 -24.30 -15.35
CA LEU A 221 2.12 -22.88 -15.05
C LEU A 221 3.57 -22.52 -14.70
N PHE A 222 4.20 -23.27 -13.78
CA PHE A 222 5.57 -22.98 -13.35
C PHE A 222 6.66 -23.55 -14.28
N LYS A 223 6.38 -24.64 -15.01
CA LYS A 223 7.38 -25.28 -15.89
C LYS A 223 7.32 -24.83 -17.34
N VAL A 224 6.18 -24.32 -17.80
CA VAL A 224 5.96 -23.99 -19.22
C VAL A 224 5.50 -22.54 -19.37
N PHE A 225 4.36 -22.16 -18.78
CA PHE A 225 3.72 -20.89 -19.12
C PHE A 225 4.49 -19.67 -18.62
N ILE A 226 4.89 -19.65 -17.34
CA ILE A 226 5.68 -18.56 -16.78
C ILE A 226 7.02 -18.43 -17.51
N PRO A 227 7.86 -19.49 -17.64
CA PRO A 227 9.12 -19.40 -18.38
C PRO A 227 8.96 -18.92 -19.82
N ALA A 228 7.86 -19.28 -20.49
CA ALA A 228 7.61 -18.88 -21.88
C ALA A 228 7.31 -17.38 -22.06
N ILE A 229 6.91 -16.67 -21.00
CA ILE A 229 6.58 -15.23 -21.04
C ILE A 229 7.61 -14.37 -20.30
N GLU A 230 8.69 -14.97 -19.78
CA GLU A 230 9.75 -14.24 -19.09
C GLU A 230 10.44 -13.26 -20.05
N THR A 231 10.54 -12.02 -19.62
CA THR A 231 11.29 -10.99 -20.32
C THR A 231 12.79 -11.32 -20.21
N PRO A 232 13.55 -11.32 -21.33
CA PRO A 232 14.99 -11.62 -21.29
C PRO A 232 15.74 -10.79 -20.25
N GLY A 233 16.53 -11.47 -19.40
CA GLY A 233 17.29 -10.84 -18.31
C GLY A 233 16.48 -10.50 -17.05
N VAL A 234 15.18 -10.80 -17.02
CA VAL A 234 14.29 -10.58 -15.86
C VAL A 234 13.70 -11.93 -15.47
N LYS A 235 14.22 -12.53 -14.39
CA LYS A 235 13.70 -13.81 -13.89
C LYS A 235 12.41 -13.60 -13.10
N TYR A 236 11.48 -14.54 -13.24
CA TYR A 236 10.32 -14.67 -12.38
C TYR A 236 10.76 -15.07 -10.97
N ALA A 237 10.57 -14.19 -9.98
CA ALA A 237 11.04 -14.38 -8.61
C ALA A 237 9.87 -14.36 -7.61
N LEU A 238 9.05 -15.42 -7.62
CA LEU A 238 7.96 -15.60 -6.66
C LEU A 238 8.22 -16.71 -5.62
N PHE A 239 9.25 -17.53 -5.82
CA PHE A 239 9.63 -18.57 -4.86
C PHE A 239 10.62 -18.00 -3.82
N ASN A 240 10.05 -17.42 -2.75
CA ASN A 240 10.81 -16.86 -1.62
C ASN A 240 10.50 -17.68 -0.37
N TYR A 241 11.14 -18.84 -0.23
CA TYR A 241 10.94 -19.80 0.85
C TYR A 241 12.29 -20.40 1.29
N SER A 242 13.28 -19.55 1.57
CA SER A 242 14.66 -19.96 1.83
C SER A 242 14.79 -20.96 2.98
N ALA A 243 13.87 -20.90 3.96
CA ALA A 243 13.81 -21.86 5.07
C ALA A 243 13.46 -23.30 4.64
N LEU A 244 12.88 -23.49 3.45
CA LEU A 244 12.47 -24.80 2.92
C LEU A 244 13.42 -25.32 1.83
N GLY A 245 14.16 -24.44 1.15
CA GLY A 245 15.08 -24.79 0.07
C GLY A 245 15.10 -23.74 -1.04
N SER A 246 15.90 -23.98 -2.07
CA SER A 246 16.08 -23.05 -3.20
C SER A 246 15.04 -23.20 -4.31
N SER A 247 14.26 -24.29 -4.30
CA SER A 247 13.25 -24.59 -5.32
C SER A 247 11.99 -25.25 -4.73
N PRO A 248 10.84 -25.22 -5.44
CA PRO A 248 9.63 -25.93 -5.01
C PRO A 248 9.85 -27.43 -4.75
N GLY A 249 10.72 -28.08 -5.53
CA GLY A 249 11.05 -29.49 -5.34
C GLY A 249 11.85 -29.74 -4.07
N GLU A 250 12.82 -28.87 -3.76
CA GLU A 250 13.58 -28.92 -2.51
C GLU A 250 12.68 -28.63 -1.30
N ALA A 251 11.76 -27.66 -1.40
CA ALA A 251 10.83 -27.38 -0.32
C ALA A 251 9.89 -28.55 -0.03
N LEU A 252 9.40 -29.24 -1.05
CA LEU A 252 8.63 -30.47 -0.87
C LEU A 252 9.49 -31.56 -0.22
N LEU A 253 10.71 -31.77 -0.70
CA LEU A 253 11.65 -32.75 -0.15
C LEU A 253 11.99 -32.45 1.32
N PHE A 254 12.22 -31.18 1.66
CA PHE A 254 12.46 -30.71 3.03
C PHE A 254 11.26 -30.98 3.92
N SER A 255 10.05 -30.69 3.46
CA SER A 255 8.81 -30.92 4.21
C SER A 255 8.59 -32.40 4.52
N ILE A 256 8.99 -33.29 3.60
CA ILE A 256 8.90 -34.75 3.78
C ILE A 256 10.01 -35.27 4.70
N LYS A 257 11.26 -34.81 4.51
CA LYS A 257 12.41 -35.29 5.29
C LYS A 257 12.44 -34.73 6.73
N ASN A 258 11.93 -33.52 6.93
CA ASN A 258 12.00 -32.78 8.20
C ASN A 258 10.61 -32.30 8.64
N PRO A 259 9.62 -33.19 8.86
CA PRO A 259 8.24 -32.78 9.12
C PRO A 259 8.07 -31.95 10.39
N LEU A 260 8.84 -32.24 11.45
CA LEU A 260 8.80 -31.48 12.70
C LEU A 260 9.37 -30.06 12.52
N GLU A 261 10.47 -29.91 11.77
CA GLU A 261 11.04 -28.59 11.50
C GLU A 261 10.13 -27.78 10.57
N ALA A 262 9.61 -28.39 9.52
CA ALA A 262 8.62 -27.77 8.64
C ALA A 262 7.39 -27.29 9.44
N PHE A 263 6.92 -28.08 10.40
CA PHE A 263 5.82 -27.69 11.29
C PHE A 263 6.19 -26.53 12.22
N LYS A 264 7.39 -26.52 12.83
CA LYS A 264 7.85 -25.39 13.66
C LYS A 264 7.86 -24.07 12.89
N LEU A 265 8.26 -24.09 11.62
CA LEU A 265 8.28 -22.90 10.75
C LEU A 265 6.91 -22.23 10.56
N PHE A 266 5.79 -22.93 10.82
CA PHE A 266 4.47 -22.30 10.80
C PHE A 266 4.27 -21.27 11.91
N PHE A 267 5.04 -21.35 13.00
CA PHE A 267 4.82 -20.57 14.22
C PHE A 267 5.98 -19.63 14.54
N ILE A 268 7.22 -20.01 14.20
CA ILE A 268 8.41 -19.22 14.55
C ILE A 268 8.79 -18.22 13.44
N ASN A 269 9.38 -17.10 13.82
CA ASN A 269 10.10 -16.24 12.90
C ASN A 269 11.36 -16.98 12.43
N HIS A 270 11.50 -17.19 11.13
CA HIS A 270 12.65 -17.87 10.52
C HIS A 270 13.65 -16.89 9.90
N LEU A 271 13.49 -15.59 10.14
CA LEU A 271 14.37 -14.54 9.67
C LEU A 271 15.13 -13.93 10.85
N ASP A 272 16.33 -13.42 10.57
CA ASP A 272 17.25 -12.86 11.59
C ASP A 272 16.82 -11.50 12.18
N ASN A 273 15.61 -11.05 11.87
CA ASN A 273 15.10 -9.75 12.33
C ASN A 273 14.01 -9.93 13.40
N PRO A 274 14.29 -9.61 14.68
CA PRO A 274 13.34 -9.80 15.78
C PRO A 274 12.13 -8.86 15.71
N ALA A 275 12.16 -7.82 14.86
CA ALA A 275 11.00 -6.95 14.64
C ALA A 275 9.79 -7.67 14.02
N TYR A 276 9.96 -8.92 13.56
CA TYR A 276 8.90 -9.75 13.01
C TYR A 276 8.46 -10.88 13.94
N ASP A 277 8.99 -10.93 15.17
CA ASP A 277 8.55 -11.87 16.19
C ASP A 277 7.08 -11.62 16.54
N GLY A 278 6.32 -12.70 16.77
CA GLY A 278 4.91 -12.63 17.12
C GLY A 278 3.94 -12.32 15.98
N VAL A 279 4.40 -11.98 14.76
CA VAL A 279 3.51 -11.68 13.61
C VAL A 279 2.64 -12.87 13.23
N LYS A 280 3.22 -14.08 13.16
CA LYS A 280 2.49 -15.32 12.88
C LYS A 280 1.50 -15.64 14.00
N THR A 281 1.91 -15.45 15.25
CA THR A 281 1.06 -15.64 16.43
C THR A 281 -0.14 -14.70 16.41
N GLU A 282 0.05 -13.42 16.08
CA GLU A 282 -1.05 -12.47 15.88
C GLU A 282 -2.02 -12.93 14.80
N PHE A 283 -1.52 -13.36 13.65
CA PHE A 283 -2.35 -13.88 12.57
C PHE A 283 -3.24 -15.03 13.04
N TYR A 284 -2.68 -16.03 13.73
CA TYR A 284 -3.47 -17.15 14.24
C TYR A 284 -4.51 -16.71 15.27
N TRP A 285 -4.13 -15.87 16.24
CA TRP A 285 -5.07 -15.40 17.26
C TRP A 285 -6.23 -14.61 16.67
N VAL A 286 -5.97 -13.73 15.70
CA VAL A 286 -7.01 -12.95 15.04
C VAL A 286 -8.06 -13.85 14.40
N TYR A 287 -7.66 -14.88 13.65
CA TYR A 287 -8.61 -15.77 12.98
C TYR A 287 -9.19 -16.85 13.89
N LEU A 288 -8.47 -17.27 14.93
CA LEU A 288 -8.98 -18.19 15.94
C LEU A 288 -10.10 -17.53 16.76
N ILE A 289 -9.87 -16.32 17.29
CA ILE A 289 -10.86 -15.52 18.03
C ILE A 289 -12.05 -15.17 17.14
N SER A 290 -11.80 -14.86 15.86
CA SER A 290 -12.85 -14.58 14.88
C SER A 290 -13.63 -15.83 14.43
N GLY A 291 -13.72 -16.88 15.24
CA GLY A 291 -14.54 -18.07 14.96
C GLY A 291 -13.79 -19.29 14.43
N GLY A 292 -12.48 -19.21 14.18
CA GLY A 292 -11.66 -20.36 13.78
C GLY A 292 -11.70 -21.51 14.80
N PHE A 293 -11.95 -21.22 16.08
CA PHE A 293 -12.09 -22.25 17.12
C PHE A 293 -13.22 -23.25 16.84
N VAL A 294 -14.26 -22.84 16.09
CA VAL A 294 -15.39 -23.71 15.70
C VAL A 294 -14.91 -24.87 14.84
N LEU A 295 -13.84 -24.69 14.07
CA LEU A 295 -13.30 -25.71 13.17
C LEU A 295 -12.73 -26.92 13.93
N LEU A 296 -12.42 -26.79 15.22
CA LEU A 296 -12.03 -27.93 16.07
C LEU A 296 -13.15 -28.98 16.18
N THR A 297 -14.40 -28.59 15.96
CA THR A 297 -15.54 -29.50 15.94
C THR A 297 -15.70 -30.25 14.62
N ARG A 298 -15.07 -29.75 13.54
CA ARG A 298 -15.08 -30.30 12.18
C ARG A 298 -13.70 -30.12 11.53
N PRO A 299 -12.68 -30.87 12.01
CA PRO A 299 -11.29 -30.65 11.64
C PRO A 299 -11.01 -30.88 10.15
N GLN A 300 -11.88 -31.56 9.40
CA GLN A 300 -11.71 -31.71 7.96
C GLN A 300 -11.65 -30.36 7.22
N TYR A 301 -12.31 -29.31 7.72
CA TYR A 301 -12.23 -27.99 7.09
C TYR A 301 -10.88 -27.29 7.33
N LEU A 302 -10.08 -27.73 8.31
CA LEU A 302 -8.71 -27.22 8.50
C LEU A 302 -7.82 -27.54 7.29
N ILE A 303 -8.13 -28.61 6.54
CA ILE A 303 -7.40 -29.01 5.33
C ILE A 303 -7.40 -27.89 4.28
N TRP A 304 -8.50 -27.15 4.14
CA TRP A 304 -8.57 -25.98 3.25
C TRP A 304 -7.56 -24.90 3.60
N PHE A 305 -7.18 -24.77 4.88
CA PHE A 305 -6.29 -23.73 5.36
C PHE A 305 -4.81 -24.08 5.19
N ILE A 306 -4.46 -25.35 4.96
CA ILE A 306 -3.07 -25.80 4.85
C ILE A 306 -2.30 -25.04 3.75
N PRO A 307 -2.72 -25.06 2.46
CA PRO A 307 -1.94 -24.41 1.41
C PRO A 307 -1.92 -22.88 1.58
N ILE A 308 -3.02 -22.29 2.06
CA ILE A 308 -3.16 -20.83 2.19
C ILE A 308 -2.36 -20.26 3.35
N VAL A 309 -2.21 -21.01 4.43
CA VAL A 309 -1.34 -20.63 5.56
C VAL A 309 0.10 -20.95 5.21
N ALA A 310 0.40 -22.11 4.62
CA ALA A 310 1.76 -22.51 4.25
C ALA A 310 2.42 -21.52 3.30
N GLN A 311 1.74 -21.14 2.20
CA GLN A 311 2.27 -20.16 1.24
C GLN A 311 2.58 -18.80 1.90
N LYS A 312 1.90 -18.51 3.02
CA LYS A 312 1.94 -17.25 3.73
C LYS A 312 3.07 -17.24 4.74
N VAL A 313 2.98 -18.09 5.77
CA VAL A 313 3.88 -18.06 6.94
C VAL A 313 5.27 -18.63 6.65
N LEU A 314 5.43 -19.44 5.60
CA LEU A 314 6.73 -19.99 5.22
C LEU A 314 7.52 -19.07 4.27
N ASN A 315 6.91 -17.97 3.82
CA ASN A 315 7.54 -17.06 2.86
C ASN A 315 8.60 -16.16 3.51
N ASP A 316 9.63 -15.74 2.78
CA ASP A 316 10.68 -14.88 3.31
C ASP A 316 10.26 -13.40 3.46
N LEU A 317 9.06 -13.02 3.00
CA LEU A 317 8.53 -11.66 3.11
C LEU A 317 7.56 -11.53 4.30
N PRO A 318 7.95 -10.88 5.42
CA PRO A 318 7.14 -10.82 6.65
C PRO A 318 5.79 -10.13 6.50
N SER A 319 5.67 -9.21 5.54
CA SER A 319 4.39 -8.55 5.26
C SER A 319 3.32 -9.53 4.80
N ARG A 320 3.73 -10.68 4.22
CA ARG A 320 2.82 -11.77 3.89
C ARG A 320 2.30 -12.48 5.11
N TRP A 321 3.01 -12.55 6.24
CA TRP A 321 2.62 -13.37 7.41
C TRP A 321 1.46 -12.79 8.23
N GLY A 322 1.35 -11.46 8.26
CA GLY A 322 0.45 -10.76 9.17
C GLY A 322 -0.99 -10.62 8.68
N ILE A 323 -1.73 -9.70 9.29
CA ILE A 323 -3.16 -9.46 9.05
C ILE A 323 -3.46 -8.24 8.15
N ALA A 324 -2.41 -7.51 7.78
CA ALA A 324 -2.50 -6.28 6.99
C ALA A 324 -2.54 -6.56 5.48
N THR A 325 -2.90 -5.55 4.70
CA THR A 325 -3.03 -5.62 3.23
C THR A 325 -4.01 -6.72 2.77
N TYR A 326 -3.85 -7.25 1.55
CA TYR A 326 -4.73 -8.28 0.98
C TYR A 326 -4.37 -9.72 1.39
N TYR A 327 -3.24 -9.95 2.07
CA TYR A 327 -2.72 -11.31 2.36
C TYR A 327 -3.57 -12.16 3.30
N SER A 328 -4.72 -11.64 3.74
CA SER A 328 -5.69 -12.38 4.53
C SER A 328 -6.91 -12.82 3.71
N ILE A 329 -7.00 -12.42 2.44
CA ILE A 329 -8.19 -12.65 1.62
C ILE A 329 -8.47 -14.13 1.43
N GLU A 330 -7.41 -14.93 1.38
CA GLU A 330 -7.43 -16.38 1.26
C GLU A 330 -8.19 -17.01 2.44
N VAL A 331 -7.82 -16.60 3.66
CA VAL A 331 -8.44 -17.07 4.91
C VAL A 331 -9.89 -16.61 4.99
N VAL A 332 -10.16 -15.32 4.80
CA VAL A 332 -11.52 -14.76 4.99
C VAL A 332 -12.49 -15.10 3.84
N THR A 333 -12.02 -15.77 2.80
CA THR A 333 -12.89 -16.37 1.78
C THR A 333 -13.39 -17.74 2.23
N LEU A 334 -12.52 -18.57 2.81
CA LEU A 334 -12.86 -19.94 3.22
C LEU A 334 -13.45 -20.02 4.62
N LEU A 335 -13.08 -19.10 5.51
CA LEU A 335 -13.50 -19.11 6.91
C LEU A 335 -15.02 -18.98 7.09
N PRO A 336 -15.76 -18.11 6.37
CA PRO A 336 -17.21 -18.08 6.43
C PRO A 336 -17.88 -19.41 6.05
N LEU A 337 -17.36 -20.07 5.00
CA LEU A 337 -17.86 -21.38 4.58
C LEU A 337 -17.59 -22.43 5.66
N ALA A 338 -16.33 -22.56 6.09
CA ALA A 338 -15.90 -23.56 7.05
C ALA A 338 -16.62 -23.43 8.41
N VAL A 339 -16.70 -22.21 8.95
CA VAL A 339 -17.36 -21.95 10.23
C VAL A 339 -18.85 -22.27 10.15
N PHE A 340 -19.55 -21.78 9.13
CA PHE A 340 -21.01 -21.96 9.08
C PHE A 340 -21.45 -23.35 8.63
N LEU A 341 -20.64 -24.04 7.82
CA LEU A 341 -20.85 -25.47 7.57
C LEU A 341 -20.68 -26.28 8.86
N ALA A 342 -19.64 -25.99 9.66
CA ALA A 342 -19.46 -26.63 10.97
C ALA A 342 -20.63 -26.31 11.93
N LEU A 343 -21.03 -25.05 12.05
CA LEU A 343 -22.17 -24.63 12.88
C LEU A 343 -23.49 -25.28 12.44
N SER A 344 -23.72 -25.43 11.13
CA SER A 344 -24.93 -26.08 10.61
C SER A 344 -25.08 -27.54 11.03
N SER A 345 -23.97 -28.17 11.43
CA SER A 345 -23.96 -29.57 11.82
C SER A 345 -24.38 -29.86 13.26
N PHE A 346 -24.47 -28.83 14.10
CA PHE A 346 -24.97 -28.97 15.46
C PHE A 346 -26.47 -29.25 15.44
N LYS A 347 -26.95 -30.17 16.29
CA LYS A 347 -28.38 -30.55 16.32
C LYS A 347 -29.28 -29.48 16.95
N SER A 348 -28.76 -28.74 17.94
CA SER A 348 -29.54 -27.75 18.69
C SER A 348 -29.56 -26.38 18.01
N LYS A 349 -30.75 -25.90 17.64
CA LYS A 349 -30.94 -24.55 17.09
C LYS A 349 -30.50 -23.45 18.07
N THR A 350 -30.69 -23.66 19.37
CA THR A 350 -30.26 -22.70 20.39
C THR A 350 -28.75 -22.55 20.41
N ILE A 351 -28.01 -23.68 20.39
CA ILE A 351 -26.54 -23.67 20.32
C ILE A 351 -26.07 -23.02 19.02
N GLN A 352 -26.68 -23.35 17.89
CA GLN A 352 -26.38 -22.70 16.61
C GLN A 352 -26.52 -21.18 16.71
N ASN A 353 -27.65 -20.68 17.24
CA ASN A 353 -27.91 -19.25 17.33
C ASN A 353 -26.91 -18.54 18.26
N ILE A 354 -26.62 -19.12 19.42
CA ILE A 354 -25.62 -18.58 20.37
C ILE A 354 -24.24 -18.50 19.70
N LEU A 355 -23.80 -19.58 19.05
CA LEU A 355 -22.50 -19.61 18.38
C LEU A 355 -22.44 -18.64 17.21
N VAL A 356 -23.51 -18.48 16.42
CA VAL A 356 -23.59 -17.47 15.35
C VAL A 356 -23.38 -16.06 15.91
N VAL A 357 -24.12 -15.70 16.97
CA VAL A 357 -24.00 -14.38 17.61
C VAL A 357 -22.58 -14.19 18.15
N MET A 358 -22.04 -15.21 18.83
CA MET A 358 -20.69 -15.18 19.40
C MET A 358 -19.63 -14.96 18.31
N VAL A 359 -19.61 -15.75 17.22
CA VAL A 359 -18.57 -15.60 16.18
C VAL A 359 -18.70 -14.28 15.44
N CYS A 360 -19.92 -13.78 15.21
CA CYS A 360 -20.12 -12.47 14.59
C CYS A 360 -19.62 -11.34 15.51
N LEU A 361 -19.98 -11.39 16.80
CA LEU A 361 -19.56 -10.38 17.78
C LEU A 361 -18.04 -10.38 17.97
N LEU A 362 -17.43 -11.55 18.16
CA LEU A 362 -15.97 -11.68 18.27
C LEU A 362 -15.26 -11.17 17.02
N SER A 363 -15.81 -11.43 15.83
CA SER A 363 -15.24 -10.92 14.57
C SER A 363 -15.33 -9.40 14.47
N VAL A 364 -16.48 -8.81 14.80
CA VAL A 364 -16.65 -7.35 14.81
C VAL A 364 -15.67 -6.70 15.81
N THR A 365 -15.62 -7.21 17.04
CA THR A 365 -14.73 -6.68 18.08
C THR A 365 -13.26 -6.80 17.68
N THR A 366 -12.86 -7.96 17.15
CA THR A 366 -11.49 -8.19 16.66
C THR A 366 -11.14 -7.24 15.52
N THR A 367 -12.05 -7.05 14.57
CA THR A 367 -11.87 -6.14 13.43
C THR A 367 -11.70 -4.70 13.91
N ILE A 368 -12.60 -4.19 14.75
CA ILE A 368 -12.53 -2.81 15.26
C ILE A 368 -11.23 -2.60 16.05
N TYR A 369 -10.86 -3.56 16.91
CA TYR A 369 -9.64 -3.51 17.71
C TYR A 369 -8.38 -3.48 16.84
N LYS A 370 -8.30 -4.35 15.82
CA LYS A 370 -7.13 -4.46 14.93
C LYS A 370 -7.06 -3.42 13.82
N LEU A 371 -8.14 -2.68 13.56
CA LEU A 371 -8.09 -1.50 12.67
C LEU A 371 -7.37 -0.29 13.30
N ASP A 372 -7.00 -0.36 14.58
CA ASP A 372 -6.04 0.58 15.19
C ASP A 372 -4.60 0.06 15.03
N LYS A 373 -3.75 0.85 14.35
CA LYS A 373 -2.34 0.50 14.11
C LYS A 373 -1.57 0.18 15.40
N LYS A 374 -1.94 0.77 16.55
CA LYS A 374 -1.28 0.51 17.85
C LYS A 374 -1.46 -0.93 18.34
N ASN A 375 -2.51 -1.60 17.88
CA ASN A 375 -2.86 -2.95 18.28
C ASN A 375 -2.31 -4.03 17.32
N ASN A 376 -1.44 -3.66 16.38
CA ASN A 376 -0.85 -4.57 15.40
C ASN A 376 0.62 -4.85 15.76
N GLN A 377 1.11 -6.07 15.49
CA GLN A 377 2.53 -6.41 15.73
C GLN A 377 3.47 -5.58 14.86
N VAL A 378 3.04 -5.25 13.64
CA VAL A 378 3.79 -4.38 12.73
C VAL A 378 2.92 -3.19 12.33
N PRO A 379 2.82 -2.13 13.17
CA PRO A 379 1.91 -0.99 12.96
C PRO A 379 2.06 -0.31 11.59
N ARG A 380 3.28 -0.28 11.04
CA ARG A 380 3.60 0.37 9.76
C ARG A 380 2.97 -0.29 8.53
N LEU A 381 2.51 -1.54 8.63
CA LEU A 381 1.88 -2.25 7.50
C LEU A 381 0.40 -1.92 7.33
N LEU A 382 -0.24 -1.29 8.31
CA LEU A 382 -1.64 -0.91 8.24
C LEU A 382 -1.80 0.55 7.84
N ASN A 383 -2.42 0.79 6.68
CA ASN A 383 -2.78 2.14 6.25
C ASN A 383 -4.20 2.49 6.72
N THR A 384 -4.31 3.02 7.94
CA THR A 384 -5.60 3.37 8.57
C THR A 384 -6.41 4.37 7.75
N ALA A 385 -5.75 5.30 7.05
CA ALA A 385 -6.42 6.28 6.19
C ALA A 385 -7.18 5.63 5.02
N LYS A 386 -6.87 4.39 4.63
CA LYS A 386 -7.55 3.65 3.56
C LYS A 386 -8.64 2.70 4.04
N VAL A 387 -8.62 2.29 5.30
CA VAL A 387 -9.47 1.17 5.77
C VAL A 387 -10.40 1.54 6.92
N LYS A 388 -10.06 2.58 7.70
CA LYS A 388 -10.80 2.98 8.90
C LYS A 388 -11.87 4.02 8.54
N PHE A 389 -12.88 3.59 7.77
CA PHE A 389 -13.93 4.45 7.20
C PHE A 389 -14.76 5.26 8.21
N TYR A 390 -14.76 4.86 9.48
CA TYR A 390 -15.45 5.55 10.57
C TYR A 390 -14.59 6.62 11.26
N ASP A 391 -13.32 6.77 10.87
CA ASP A 391 -12.40 7.78 11.37
C ASP A 391 -12.43 9.03 10.50
N LYS A 392 -12.36 10.23 11.10
CA LYS A 392 -12.34 11.49 10.36
C LYS A 392 -11.16 11.57 9.38
N GLN A 393 -10.02 10.95 9.71
CA GLN A 393 -8.84 10.91 8.84
C GLN A 393 -9.14 10.23 7.50
N PHE A 394 -10.12 9.33 7.44
CA PHE A 394 -10.54 8.69 6.20
C PHE A 394 -11.16 9.67 5.20
N PHE A 395 -11.61 10.86 5.62
CA PHE A 395 -12.23 11.84 4.71
C PHE A 395 -11.31 13.03 4.39
N ILE A 396 -10.05 12.98 4.83
CA ILE A 396 -9.08 14.05 4.59
C ILE A 396 -8.19 13.65 3.40
N PRO A 397 -8.36 14.29 2.23
CA PRO A 397 -7.49 14.05 1.08
C PRO A 397 -6.11 14.71 1.28
N PRO A 398 -5.06 14.23 0.59
CA PRO A 398 -3.72 14.82 0.64
C PRO A 398 -3.60 16.17 -0.09
N PHE A 399 -4.62 16.57 -0.86
CA PHE A 399 -4.67 17.84 -1.60
C PHE A 399 -6.12 18.22 -1.95
N ASP A 400 -6.32 19.41 -2.50
CA ASP A 400 -7.63 19.82 -3.03
C ASP A 400 -8.01 18.94 -4.23
N VAL A 401 -8.97 18.05 -4.00
CA VAL A 401 -9.43 17.06 -4.97
C VAL A 401 -9.98 17.73 -6.24
N LYS A 402 -10.72 18.83 -6.10
CA LYS A 402 -11.37 19.49 -7.23
C LYS A 402 -10.33 20.15 -8.12
N GLU A 403 -9.38 20.85 -7.51
CA GLU A 403 -8.34 21.56 -8.23
C GLU A 403 -7.33 20.60 -8.88
N VAL A 404 -6.93 19.52 -8.21
CA VAL A 404 -6.05 18.52 -8.85
C VAL A 404 -6.75 17.79 -9.99
N ASN A 405 -8.05 17.48 -9.88
CA ASN A 405 -8.81 16.96 -11.01
C ASN A 405 -8.89 17.95 -12.19
N ARG A 406 -8.94 19.26 -11.91
CA ARG A 406 -8.85 20.30 -12.95
C ARG A 406 -7.48 20.29 -13.64
N LEU A 407 -6.39 20.02 -12.92
CA LEU A 407 -5.06 19.83 -13.52
C LEU A 407 -5.03 18.60 -14.43
N LEU A 408 -5.54 17.44 -13.95
CA LEU A 408 -5.56 16.20 -14.73
C LEU A 408 -6.33 16.34 -16.05
N LYS A 409 -7.45 17.07 -16.04
CA LYS A 409 -8.26 17.34 -17.25
C LYS A 409 -7.53 18.17 -18.33
N LYS A 410 -6.45 18.88 -17.98
CA LYS A 410 -5.63 19.63 -18.96
C LYS A 410 -4.70 18.71 -19.77
N ILE A 411 -4.52 17.46 -19.34
CA ILE A 411 -3.68 16.48 -20.03
C ILE A 411 -4.51 15.85 -21.17
N PRO A 412 -4.07 15.93 -22.44
CA PRO A 412 -4.77 15.26 -23.52
C PRO A 412 -4.86 13.73 -23.30
N PRO A 413 -5.96 13.06 -23.68
CA PRO A 413 -6.15 11.63 -23.44
C PRO A 413 -5.07 10.74 -24.08
N LYS A 414 -4.52 11.15 -25.23
CA LYS A 414 -3.50 10.41 -25.99
C LYS A 414 -2.05 10.83 -25.67
N ALA A 415 -1.85 11.84 -24.83
CA ALA A 415 -0.51 12.33 -24.53
C ALA A 415 0.31 11.29 -23.76
N LYS A 416 1.62 11.24 -24.03
CA LYS A 416 2.58 10.45 -23.24
C LYS A 416 2.85 11.17 -21.92
N VAL A 417 2.70 10.48 -20.78
CA VAL A 417 2.77 11.14 -19.46
C VAL A 417 3.67 10.39 -18.50
N SER A 418 4.46 11.13 -17.73
CA SER A 418 5.09 10.61 -16.51
C SER A 418 4.38 11.18 -15.29
N ALA A 419 3.94 10.30 -14.39
CA ALA A 419 3.08 10.66 -13.26
C ALA A 419 3.57 10.08 -11.94
N SER A 420 3.37 10.81 -10.83
CA SER A 420 3.71 10.32 -9.49
C SER A 420 2.70 9.28 -8.97
N ASN A 421 3.07 8.58 -7.90
CA ASN A 421 2.44 7.36 -7.39
C ASN A 421 0.93 7.46 -7.16
N VAL A 422 0.43 8.56 -6.60
CA VAL A 422 -0.99 8.77 -6.31
C VAL A 422 -1.78 9.38 -7.46
N LEU A 423 -1.10 9.98 -8.44
CA LEU A 423 -1.73 10.64 -9.58
C LEU A 423 -1.87 9.70 -10.79
N LEU A 424 -0.88 8.84 -11.01
CA LEU A 424 -0.85 7.90 -12.14
C LEU A 424 -2.10 7.03 -12.25
N PRO A 425 -2.67 6.44 -11.16
CA PRO A 425 -3.86 5.59 -11.29
C PRO A 425 -5.08 6.29 -11.88
N HIS A 426 -5.18 7.61 -11.77
CA HIS A 426 -6.28 8.41 -12.32
C HIS A 426 -6.17 8.63 -13.83
N ILE A 427 -4.98 8.42 -14.40
CA ILE A 427 -4.68 8.68 -15.80
C ILE A 427 -4.02 7.49 -16.49
N ALA A 428 -4.04 6.32 -15.85
CA ALA A 428 -3.38 5.09 -16.31
C ALA A 428 -3.90 4.56 -17.64
N GLN A 429 -5.16 4.81 -17.98
CA GLN A 429 -5.81 4.27 -19.17
C GLN A 429 -5.41 5.04 -20.44
N ARG A 430 -4.18 4.81 -20.92
CA ARG A 430 -3.60 5.45 -22.12
C ARG A 430 -2.49 4.58 -22.72
N GLN A 431 -2.07 4.93 -23.94
CA GLN A 431 -1.05 4.17 -24.67
C GLN A 431 0.34 4.19 -24.03
N HIS A 432 0.74 5.32 -23.46
CA HIS A 432 2.07 5.52 -22.88
C HIS A 432 1.96 6.24 -21.54
N ILE A 433 2.40 5.57 -20.48
CA ILE A 433 2.50 6.15 -19.16
C ILE A 433 3.76 5.66 -18.45
N TYR A 434 4.41 6.54 -17.70
CA TYR A 434 5.63 6.26 -16.97
C TYR A 434 5.48 6.62 -15.49
N PHE A 435 6.11 5.83 -14.63
CA PHE A 435 6.15 6.12 -13.21
C PHE A 435 7.26 7.12 -12.92
N PHE A 436 6.89 8.38 -12.64
CA PHE A 436 7.84 9.44 -12.30
C PHE A 436 8.78 8.97 -11.17
N PRO A 437 10.10 9.25 -11.18
CA PRO A 437 10.83 10.19 -12.04
C PRO A 437 11.27 9.65 -13.41
N VAL A 438 10.79 8.47 -13.84
CA VAL A 438 11.06 7.97 -15.19
C VAL A 438 10.25 8.79 -16.19
N VAL A 439 10.92 9.56 -17.06
CA VAL A 439 10.25 10.50 -17.99
C VAL A 439 10.27 10.02 -19.45
N LYS A 440 11.39 9.45 -19.92
CA LYS A 440 11.58 9.01 -21.31
C LYS A 440 11.12 10.09 -22.31
N ASP A 441 10.20 9.76 -23.22
CA ASP A 441 9.61 10.62 -24.24
C ASP A 441 8.26 11.23 -23.82
N ALA A 442 7.97 11.33 -22.51
CA ALA A 442 6.73 11.97 -22.04
C ALA A 442 6.63 13.42 -22.50
N GLU A 443 5.43 13.80 -22.93
CA GLU A 443 5.05 15.16 -23.30
C GLU A 443 4.62 15.98 -22.08
N TYR A 444 4.10 15.31 -21.04
CA TYR A 444 3.68 15.94 -19.79
C TYR A 444 4.26 15.23 -18.58
N LEU A 445 4.61 16.02 -17.55
CA LEU A 445 4.89 15.51 -16.20
C LEU A 445 3.80 15.99 -15.27
N ILE A 446 3.34 15.11 -14.39
CA ILE A 446 2.50 15.52 -13.26
C ILE A 446 2.95 14.83 -11.98
N PHE A 447 3.28 15.60 -10.96
CA PHE A 447 3.74 15.04 -9.69
C PHE A 447 3.32 15.91 -8.51
N SER A 448 3.12 15.25 -7.36
CA SER A 448 3.12 15.91 -6.05
C SER A 448 4.53 15.92 -5.48
N VAL A 449 4.91 17.00 -4.80
CA VAL A 449 6.21 17.09 -4.11
C VAL A 449 6.28 16.23 -2.83
N PHE A 450 5.14 15.77 -2.31
CA PHE A 450 5.06 14.88 -1.14
C PHE A 450 4.92 13.41 -1.49
N ASP A 451 4.82 13.09 -2.77
CA ASP A 451 4.66 11.73 -3.23
C ASP A 451 5.98 11.22 -3.82
N ASN A 452 6.30 9.95 -3.59
CA ASN A 452 7.55 9.35 -4.03
C ASN A 452 7.29 8.10 -4.84
N ASN A 453 8.18 7.87 -5.79
CA ASN A 453 8.36 6.55 -6.34
C ASN A 453 9.07 5.67 -5.32
N TYR A 454 8.38 4.62 -4.87
CA TYR A 454 8.86 3.71 -3.83
C TYR A 454 10.09 2.89 -4.25
N LEU A 455 10.44 2.89 -5.54
CA LEU A 455 11.65 2.24 -6.07
C LEU A 455 12.90 3.10 -5.88
N TYR A 456 12.74 4.38 -5.54
CA TYR A 456 13.83 5.32 -5.37
C TYR A 456 13.80 5.93 -3.96
N PRO A 457 14.96 6.25 -3.36
CA PRO A 457 15.02 7.01 -2.12
C PRO A 457 14.29 8.37 -2.24
N HIS A 458 13.82 8.90 -1.11
CA HIS A 458 13.14 10.20 -1.09
C HIS A 458 14.01 11.32 -1.67
N SER A 459 15.30 11.35 -1.34
CA SER A 459 16.27 12.33 -1.82
C SER A 459 16.37 12.35 -3.36
N LEU A 460 16.43 11.18 -3.99
CA LEU A 460 16.50 11.07 -5.45
C LEU A 460 15.20 11.52 -6.12
N ASN A 461 14.05 11.19 -5.53
CA ASN A 461 12.76 11.69 -6.01
C ASN A 461 12.71 13.23 -5.96
N GLU A 462 13.19 13.82 -4.87
CA GLU A 462 13.23 15.27 -4.69
C GLU A 462 14.20 15.96 -5.65
N GLU A 463 15.42 15.42 -5.79
CA GLU A 463 16.41 15.89 -6.76
C GLU A 463 15.82 15.94 -8.17
N LYS A 464 15.18 14.85 -8.62
CA LYS A 464 14.56 14.77 -9.95
C LYS A 464 13.41 15.76 -10.13
N ARG A 465 12.58 15.99 -9.09
CA ARG A 465 11.54 17.04 -9.15
C ARG A 465 12.16 18.42 -9.36
N ASN A 466 13.19 18.74 -8.58
CA ASN A 466 13.87 20.04 -8.64
C ASN A 466 14.58 20.24 -9.99
N GLU A 467 15.18 19.19 -10.55
CA GLU A 467 15.73 19.18 -11.91
C GLU A 467 14.66 19.60 -12.93
N TYR A 468 13.51 18.91 -12.99
CA TYR A 468 12.46 19.26 -13.96
C TYR A 468 11.76 20.60 -13.69
N LEU A 469 11.68 21.05 -12.44
CA LEU A 469 11.15 22.38 -12.10
C LEU A 469 12.07 23.52 -12.54
N SER A 470 13.37 23.25 -12.73
CA SER A 470 14.37 24.22 -13.17
C SER A 470 14.82 24.05 -14.62
N ASP A 471 14.48 22.92 -15.25
CA ASP A 471 14.85 22.58 -16.62
C ASP A 471 14.19 23.53 -17.64
N PRO A 472 14.96 24.23 -18.49
CA PRO A 472 14.43 25.13 -19.51
C PRO A 472 13.53 24.44 -20.55
N ASN A 473 13.63 23.12 -20.72
CA ASN A 473 12.84 22.33 -21.68
C ASN A 473 11.41 22.05 -21.22
N TRP A 474 11.06 22.38 -19.97
CA TRP A 474 9.74 22.15 -19.41
C TRP A 474 9.07 23.47 -19.01
N ASP A 475 7.79 23.59 -19.36
CA ASP A 475 6.93 24.68 -18.90
C ASP A 475 5.97 24.19 -17.83
N ILE A 476 5.95 24.88 -16.69
CA ILE A 476 4.89 24.71 -15.68
C ILE A 476 3.62 25.39 -16.23
N ILE A 477 2.73 24.60 -16.81
CA ILE A 477 1.50 25.09 -17.45
C ILE A 477 0.33 25.23 -16.47
N ALA A 478 0.38 24.53 -15.33
CA ALA A 478 -0.57 24.65 -14.24
C ALA A 478 0.01 24.07 -12.94
N LYS A 479 -0.50 24.53 -11.80
CA LYS A 479 -0.10 24.07 -10.47
C LYS A 479 -1.24 24.26 -9.48
N GLU A 480 -1.27 23.40 -8.48
CA GLU A 480 -2.11 23.50 -7.29
C GLU A 480 -1.28 22.86 -6.18
N PHE A 481 -0.61 23.67 -5.34
CA PHE A 481 0.36 23.14 -4.38
C PHE A 481 -0.28 22.03 -3.53
N PRO A 482 0.32 20.83 -3.44
CA PRO A 482 1.70 20.45 -3.79
C PRO A 482 1.91 19.83 -5.19
N VAL A 483 0.92 19.91 -6.08
CA VAL A 483 0.90 19.28 -7.40
C VAL A 483 1.31 20.25 -8.51
N PHE A 484 2.21 19.79 -9.38
CA PHE A 484 2.70 20.53 -10.53
C PHE A 484 2.42 19.77 -11.82
N LEU A 485 1.94 20.50 -12.84
CA LEU A 485 1.75 19.99 -14.20
C LEU A 485 2.70 20.72 -15.15
N LEU A 486 3.63 19.96 -15.73
CA LEU A 486 4.61 20.44 -16.67
C LEU A 486 4.31 19.90 -18.08
N LYS A 487 4.60 20.69 -19.11
CA LYS A 487 4.56 20.29 -20.52
C LYS A 487 5.95 20.46 -21.14
N ARG A 488 6.40 19.48 -21.90
CA ARG A 488 7.65 19.55 -22.65
C ARG A 488 7.50 20.60 -23.75
N LYS A 489 8.49 21.48 -23.89
CA LYS A 489 8.53 22.45 -24.98
C LYS A 489 8.77 21.76 -26.30
N ASP A 490 8.10 22.28 -27.33
CA ASP A 490 8.47 21.99 -28.70
C ASP A 490 9.65 22.90 -29.04
N LEU A 491 10.83 22.31 -29.32
CA LEU A 491 12.09 23.04 -29.57
C LEU A 491 12.00 23.97 -30.80
N SER A 492 10.92 23.88 -31.56
CA SER A 492 10.74 24.56 -32.84
C SER A 492 10.24 26.01 -32.75
N ASN A 493 9.69 26.51 -31.64
CA ASN A 493 9.21 27.91 -31.57
C ASN A 493 8.94 28.40 -30.13
N ARG A 494 9.86 29.21 -29.56
CA ARG A 494 9.59 30.44 -28.76
C ARG A 494 10.82 30.87 -27.94
N PRO A 495 11.02 32.20 -27.72
CA PRO A 495 12.08 32.71 -26.87
C PRO A 495 11.87 32.33 -25.39
N PHE A 496 12.98 32.11 -24.70
CA PHE A 496 13.07 31.74 -23.30
C PHE A 496 12.45 32.81 -22.39
N LYS A 497 11.41 32.45 -21.63
CA LYS A 497 10.95 33.24 -20.47
C LYS A 497 11.05 32.36 -19.24
N LYS A 498 12.14 32.51 -18.46
CA LYS A 498 12.30 31.86 -17.16
C LYS A 498 11.20 32.40 -16.24
N LYS A 499 10.11 31.66 -16.07
CA LYS A 499 9.16 31.94 -14.99
C LYS A 499 9.81 31.51 -13.69
N ASN A 500 10.05 32.45 -12.78
CA ASN A 500 10.46 32.10 -11.43
C ASN A 500 9.31 31.31 -10.77
N LEU A 501 9.60 30.08 -10.35
CA LEU A 501 8.65 29.20 -9.65
C LEU A 501 8.16 29.86 -8.35
N PHE A 502 9.10 30.48 -7.64
CA PHE A 502 8.86 31.19 -6.40
C PHE A 502 8.56 32.65 -6.69
N ALA A 503 7.44 33.14 -6.17
CA ALA A 503 7.05 34.55 -6.31
C ALA A 503 7.71 35.43 -5.27
N THR A 504 7.91 34.89 -4.07
CA THR A 504 8.54 35.57 -2.94
C THR A 504 9.67 34.69 -2.41
N ILE A 505 10.80 35.33 -2.11
CA ILE A 505 11.98 34.73 -1.50
C ILE A 505 12.36 35.66 -0.36
N ASP A 506 12.29 35.17 0.87
CA ASP A 506 12.70 35.86 2.07
C ASP A 506 13.88 35.11 2.70
N SER A 507 14.94 35.82 3.06
CA SER A 507 16.19 35.24 3.54
C SER A 507 16.61 35.87 4.86
N LEU A 508 16.81 35.01 5.85
CA LEU A 508 17.30 35.35 7.17
C LEU A 508 18.74 34.87 7.29
N SER A 509 19.66 35.74 7.73
CA SER A 509 21.06 35.38 7.92
C SER A 509 21.56 35.71 9.33
N CYS A 510 22.47 34.92 9.87
CA CYS A 510 23.16 35.17 11.15
C CYS A 510 24.63 34.77 11.03
N SER A 511 25.54 35.73 11.20
CA SER A 511 26.98 35.51 11.35
C SER A 511 27.40 35.44 12.83
N PHE A 512 26.43 35.32 13.75
CA PHE A 512 26.63 35.24 15.21
C PHE A 512 27.30 36.44 15.89
N GLU A 513 27.48 37.56 15.19
CA GLU A 513 28.06 38.80 15.75
C GLU A 513 27.03 39.71 16.45
N GLY A 514 25.75 39.62 16.08
CA GLY A 514 24.68 40.45 16.62
C GLY A 514 24.13 39.90 17.94
N LEU A 515 24.43 40.57 19.07
CA LEU A 515 23.93 40.22 20.39
C LEU A 515 22.67 41.01 20.78
N ASN A 516 21.72 40.33 21.42
CA ASN A 516 20.60 40.98 22.11
C ASN A 516 21.04 41.45 23.51
N SER A 517 20.96 42.76 23.76
CA SER A 517 21.45 43.39 24.99
C SER A 517 20.69 43.02 26.27
N THR A 518 19.47 42.48 26.15
CA THR A 518 18.61 42.16 27.31
C THR A 518 18.57 40.67 27.69
N GLU A 519 18.90 39.76 26.77
CA GLU A 519 18.70 38.31 26.96
C GLU A 519 19.96 37.46 26.78
N GLY A 520 21.08 38.05 26.30
CA GLY A 520 22.34 37.31 26.13
C GLY A 520 22.29 36.23 25.05
N ASP A 521 21.41 36.38 24.06
CA ASP A 521 21.28 35.52 22.88
C ASP A 521 21.78 36.24 21.61
N THR A 522 22.14 35.46 20.59
CA THR A 522 22.46 35.93 19.23
C THR A 522 21.22 35.97 18.34
N LEU A 523 21.19 36.88 17.38
CA LEU A 523 20.01 37.17 16.56
C LEU A 523 20.23 36.97 15.05
N LEU A 524 19.18 36.52 14.35
CA LEU A 524 19.09 36.57 12.88
C LEU A 524 18.95 38.04 12.45
N SER A 525 19.19 38.32 11.16
CA SER A 525 19.07 39.65 10.54
C SER A 525 17.73 40.37 10.79
N MET A 526 16.68 39.65 11.16
CA MET A 526 15.36 40.20 11.54
C MET A 526 15.09 40.25 13.06
N LYS A 527 16.14 40.18 13.91
CA LYS A 527 16.04 40.18 15.38
C LYS A 527 15.30 38.97 15.98
N GLU A 528 15.17 37.88 15.23
CA GLU A 528 14.69 36.59 15.75
C GLU A 528 15.81 35.89 16.55
N LYS A 529 15.47 35.24 17.66
CA LYS A 529 16.43 34.52 18.52
C LYS A 529 16.98 33.27 17.81
N THR A 530 18.30 33.10 17.84
CA THR A 530 18.99 32.02 17.09
C THR A 530 19.74 31.05 17.98
N GLU A 531 20.63 31.56 18.83
CA GLU A 531 21.51 30.75 19.64
C GLU A 531 21.89 31.49 20.93
N THR A 532 22.12 30.75 22.01
CA THR A 532 22.49 31.35 23.30
C THR A 532 24.00 31.61 23.36
N LYS A 533 24.41 32.74 23.96
CA LYS A 533 25.83 33.15 24.09
C LYS A 533 26.74 32.07 24.69
N LYS A 534 26.20 31.12 25.46
CA LYS A 534 26.96 29.99 26.04
C LYS A 534 27.62 29.06 25.00
N TYR A 535 27.13 29.05 23.75
CA TYR A 535 27.71 28.24 22.67
C TYR A 535 28.65 29.03 21.75
N LEU A 536 28.76 30.35 21.97
CA LEU A 536 29.62 31.23 21.19
C LEU A 536 31.09 30.90 21.46
N SER A 537 31.91 30.88 20.42
CA SER A 537 33.33 30.57 20.50
C SER A 537 34.14 31.44 19.53
N GLU A 538 35.24 32.00 20.03
CA GLU A 538 36.21 32.76 19.26
C GLU A 538 37.34 31.87 18.68
N GLU A 539 37.30 30.55 18.93
CA GLU A 539 38.39 29.65 18.53
C GLU A 539 38.49 29.44 17.01
N LYS A 540 37.34 29.42 16.32
CA LYS A 540 37.21 29.14 14.88
C LYS A 540 36.05 29.92 14.24
N PRO A 541 36.14 31.25 14.10
CA PRO A 541 35.18 32.02 13.31
C PRO A 541 35.39 31.80 11.80
N LEU A 542 34.31 31.83 11.02
CA LEU A 542 34.37 31.98 9.57
C LEU A 542 34.23 33.45 9.18
N SER A 543 33.23 34.12 9.76
CA SER A 543 32.90 35.51 9.48
C SER A 543 32.87 36.31 10.78
N GLY A 544 33.79 37.26 10.94
CA GLY A 544 33.87 38.07 12.16
C GLY A 544 34.72 37.43 13.26
N LEU A 545 34.22 37.45 14.49
CA LEU A 545 34.93 37.05 15.71
C LEU A 545 34.37 35.76 16.31
N HIS A 546 33.14 35.39 15.99
CA HIS A 546 32.42 34.34 16.69
C HIS A 546 31.95 33.21 15.76
N SER A 547 31.80 32.02 16.34
CA SER A 547 31.15 30.86 15.74
C SER A 547 30.41 30.08 16.83
N ILE A 548 29.58 29.11 16.46
CA ILE A 548 28.91 28.25 17.44
C ILE A 548 29.66 26.93 17.59
N LYS A 549 30.10 26.63 18.81
CA LYS A 549 30.81 25.39 19.16
C LYS A 549 29.89 24.36 19.80
N LEU A 550 29.73 23.21 19.14
CA LEU A 550 29.04 22.04 19.67
C LEU A 550 30.04 20.95 20.06
N THR A 551 29.85 20.32 21.22
CA THR A 551 30.77 19.30 21.76
C THR A 551 30.04 17.99 22.08
N ASN A 552 30.77 16.93 22.39
CA ASN A 552 30.15 15.66 22.78
C ASN A 552 29.27 15.76 24.06
N LYS A 553 29.57 16.72 24.96
CA LYS A 553 28.73 17.01 26.14
C LYS A 553 27.52 17.90 25.80
N ASN A 554 27.68 18.77 24.80
CA ASN A 554 26.69 19.75 24.36
C ASN A 554 26.45 19.58 22.84
N LYS A 555 25.77 18.50 22.48
CA LYS A 555 25.64 18.06 21.08
C LYS A 555 24.66 18.86 20.24
N TYR A 556 23.71 19.54 20.89
CA TYR A 556 22.57 20.17 20.24
C TYR A 556 22.71 21.69 20.32
N SER A 557 22.48 22.34 19.18
CA SER A 557 22.26 23.78 19.11
C SER A 557 20.91 24.17 19.74
N THR A 558 20.68 25.47 19.94
CA THR A 558 19.33 25.95 20.24
C THR A 558 18.40 25.63 19.08
N ARG A 559 17.15 25.32 19.44
CA ARG A 559 16.07 25.09 18.48
C ARG A 559 15.52 26.42 18.01
N ILE A 560 15.57 26.64 16.70
CA ILE A 560 15.09 27.85 16.03
C ILE A 560 13.72 27.55 15.41
N TYR A 561 12.72 28.36 15.73
CA TYR A 561 11.37 28.22 15.19
C TYR A 561 11.20 29.07 13.93
N ILE A 562 10.51 28.53 12.93
CA ILE A 562 10.23 29.22 11.67
C ILE A 562 8.84 29.83 11.74
N ASP A 563 8.80 31.16 11.85
CA ASP A 563 7.56 31.92 11.81
C ASP A 563 6.91 31.90 10.41
N ASP A 564 5.59 32.10 10.37
CA ASP A 564 4.76 32.16 9.16
C ASP A 564 4.84 30.93 8.23
N ILE A 565 5.18 29.76 8.76
CA ILE A 565 5.31 28.49 8.02
C ILE A 565 4.11 28.16 7.13
N ASN A 566 2.90 28.61 7.50
CA ASN A 566 1.68 28.40 6.73
C ASN A 566 1.68 29.10 5.37
N ARG A 567 2.50 30.13 5.16
CA ARG A 567 2.65 30.81 3.85
C ARG A 567 3.80 30.23 3.02
N ILE A 568 4.81 29.68 3.68
CA ILE A 568 6.02 29.13 3.06
C ILE A 568 5.73 27.77 2.40
N ASN A 569 6.18 27.56 1.16
CA ASN A 569 6.05 26.28 0.46
C ASN A 569 7.35 25.47 0.45
N TYR A 570 8.50 26.14 0.51
CA TYR A 570 9.80 25.50 0.43
C TYR A 570 10.80 26.21 1.34
N LEU A 571 11.59 25.42 2.07
CA LEU A 571 12.62 25.90 2.98
C LEU A 571 13.99 25.41 2.53
N GLU A 572 14.97 26.29 2.66
CA GLU A 572 16.39 26.01 2.43
C GLU A 572 17.19 26.58 3.60
N ILE A 573 17.82 25.70 4.37
CA ILE A 573 18.61 26.04 5.55
C ILE A 573 20.04 25.64 5.25
N SER A 574 20.99 26.55 5.40
CA SER A 574 22.42 26.27 5.24
C SER A 574 23.25 26.95 6.31
N ALA A 575 24.36 26.31 6.67
CA ALA A 575 25.41 26.93 7.48
C ALA A 575 26.76 26.36 7.05
N TRP A 576 27.82 27.13 7.24
CA TRP A 576 29.17 26.62 7.10
C TRP A 576 29.58 25.95 8.40
N TYR A 577 30.31 24.82 8.30
CA TYR A 577 30.85 24.16 9.48
C TYR A 577 32.29 23.70 9.30
N TYR A 578 33.02 23.70 10.40
CA TYR A 578 34.38 23.21 10.50
C TYR A 578 34.43 22.07 11.53
N GLY A 579 34.84 20.90 11.07
CA GLY A 579 34.90 19.69 11.88
C GLY A 579 35.92 18.69 11.34
N SER A 580 36.57 17.96 12.23
CA SER A 580 37.61 16.98 11.90
C SER A 580 37.04 15.62 11.46
N GLU A 581 35.76 15.36 11.72
CA GLU A 581 35.11 14.09 11.39
C GLU A 581 34.22 14.25 10.13
N GLU A 582 34.03 13.15 9.39
CA GLU A 582 33.15 13.13 8.22
C GLU A 582 31.68 13.20 8.66
N LYS A 583 30.85 14.01 7.98
CA LYS A 583 29.41 14.17 8.29
C LYS A 583 29.11 14.46 9.77
N GLN A 584 30.05 15.14 10.44
CA GLN A 584 30.01 15.42 11.88
C GLN A 584 28.80 16.28 12.30
N LEU A 585 28.46 17.29 11.49
CA LEU A 585 27.33 18.18 11.74
C LEU A 585 26.12 17.75 10.91
N ASN A 586 24.94 17.74 11.54
CA ASN A 586 23.66 17.46 10.91
C ASN A 586 22.70 18.62 11.14
N ILE A 587 21.97 19.05 10.10
CA ILE A 587 20.79 19.91 10.26
C ILE A 587 19.58 18.99 10.42
N VAL A 588 18.76 19.23 11.44
CA VAL A 588 17.50 18.54 11.65
C VAL A 588 16.38 19.57 11.70
N ALA A 589 15.36 19.40 10.87
CA ALA A 589 14.12 20.19 10.91
C ALA A 589 12.95 19.29 11.32
N ASP A 590 12.21 19.71 12.34
CA ASP A 590 10.97 19.09 12.79
C ASP A 590 9.78 19.93 12.31
N TYR A 591 8.77 19.25 11.75
CA TYR A 591 7.48 19.82 11.39
C TYR A 591 6.38 19.09 12.17
N GLY A 592 5.86 19.74 13.22
CA GLY A 592 4.98 19.08 14.19
C GLY A 592 5.68 17.91 14.92
N LYS A 593 4.89 16.89 15.31
CA LYS A 593 5.41 15.72 16.06
C LYS A 593 5.79 14.52 15.18
N GLU A 594 5.40 14.52 13.91
CA GLU A 594 5.43 13.32 13.07
C GLU A 594 6.40 13.41 11.87
N VAL A 595 6.77 14.62 11.43
CA VAL A 595 7.60 14.81 10.24
C VAL A 595 8.95 15.40 10.63
N ARG A 596 10.02 14.73 10.22
CA ARG A 596 11.40 15.16 10.46
C ARG A 596 12.20 15.08 9.16
N PHE A 597 12.87 16.18 8.83
CA PHE A 597 13.83 16.29 7.75
C PHE A 597 15.23 16.39 8.36
N HIS A 598 16.23 15.81 7.69
CA HIS A 598 17.61 15.93 8.13
C HIS A 598 18.57 15.88 6.95
N SER A 599 19.73 16.51 7.10
CA SER A 599 20.81 16.47 6.13
C SER A 599 22.16 16.56 6.83
N ASN A 600 23.12 15.79 6.32
CA ASN A 600 24.55 15.93 6.54
C ASN A 600 25.31 16.12 5.21
N VAL A 601 24.59 16.54 4.17
CA VAL A 601 25.13 16.69 2.82
C VAL A 601 25.91 18.00 2.73
N CYS A 602 27.21 17.87 2.48
CA CYS A 602 28.07 18.98 2.12
C CYS A 602 27.91 19.28 0.63
N ASP A 603 27.59 20.53 0.27
CA ASP A 603 27.46 20.92 -1.13
C ASP A 603 28.69 21.65 -1.68
N SER A 604 29.54 22.21 -0.80
CA SER A 604 30.73 22.96 -1.18
C SER A 604 31.72 23.05 -0.01
N ILE A 605 33.01 23.16 -0.33
CA ILE A 605 34.10 23.32 0.65
C ILE A 605 34.88 24.57 0.25
N ASN A 606 35.10 25.48 1.19
CA ASN A 606 35.90 26.67 0.95
C ASN A 606 37.41 26.37 1.12
N PRO A 607 38.32 27.24 0.64
CA PRO A 607 39.76 27.02 0.76
C PRO A 607 40.27 26.89 2.20
N ALA A 608 39.54 27.43 3.19
CA ALA A 608 39.87 27.34 4.61
C ALA A 608 39.40 26.02 5.26
N GLY A 609 38.84 25.09 4.48
CA GLY A 609 38.39 23.78 4.95
C GLY A 609 37.00 23.77 5.61
N TRP A 610 36.28 24.89 5.59
CA TRP A 610 34.87 24.92 6.00
C TRP A 610 34.00 24.28 4.94
N LYS A 611 33.00 23.53 5.39
CA LYS A 611 32.08 22.76 4.58
C LYS A 611 30.70 23.40 4.68
N ARG A 612 30.04 23.69 3.56
CA ARG A 612 28.67 24.22 3.58
C ARG A 612 27.68 23.07 3.64
N LEU A 613 26.97 23.01 4.76
CA LEU A 613 25.93 22.04 5.04
C LEU A 613 24.58 22.63 4.64
N ILE A 614 23.73 21.84 3.95
CA ILE A 614 22.44 22.32 3.45
C ILE A 614 21.32 21.32 3.66
N LEU A 615 20.15 21.83 4.04
CA LEU A 615 18.88 21.10 4.14
C LEU A 615 17.83 21.83 3.31
N LYS A 616 17.23 21.11 2.36
CA LYS A 616 16.14 21.63 1.52
C LYS A 616 14.94 20.71 1.63
N PHE A 617 13.75 21.27 1.75
CA PHE A 617 12.51 20.48 1.76
C PHE A 617 11.27 21.32 1.43
N TRP A 618 10.28 20.65 0.85
CA TRP A 618 8.93 21.18 0.69
C TRP A 618 8.17 21.12 2.01
N VAL A 619 7.50 22.22 2.38
CA VAL A 619 6.78 22.36 3.65
C VAL A 619 5.40 21.69 3.55
N PRO A 620 5.11 20.61 4.31
CA PRO A 620 3.80 19.98 4.33
C PRO A 620 2.71 20.98 4.74
N LYS A 621 1.57 21.00 4.04
CA LYS A 621 0.41 21.82 4.44
C LYS A 621 -0.55 20.92 5.21
N THR A 622 -0.36 20.84 6.52
CA THR A 622 -1.28 20.12 7.41
C THR A 622 -2.38 21.05 7.91
N GLN A 623 -3.58 20.52 8.14
CA GLN A 623 -4.72 21.32 8.65
C GLN A 623 -4.50 21.84 10.09
N ASN A 624 -3.60 21.22 10.84
CA ASN A 624 -3.20 21.68 12.17
C ASN A 624 -1.96 22.57 12.04
N LYS A 625 -2.04 23.81 12.53
CA LYS A 625 -0.87 24.69 12.73
C LYS A 625 0.22 23.88 13.41
N SER A 626 1.25 23.52 12.66
CA SER A 626 2.36 22.71 13.14
C SER A 626 3.55 23.63 13.20
N ASP A 627 4.09 23.82 14.41
CA ASP A 627 5.34 24.58 14.56
C ASP A 627 6.42 23.88 13.75
N CYS A 628 7.12 24.64 12.92
CA CYS A 628 8.31 24.18 12.24
C CYS A 628 9.51 24.73 12.97
N SER A 629 10.48 23.87 13.26
CA SER A 629 11.71 24.28 13.91
C SER A 629 12.89 23.49 13.38
N PHE A 630 14.09 24.04 13.50
CA PHE A 630 15.31 23.34 13.15
C PHE A 630 16.41 23.56 14.19
N TYR A 631 17.39 22.68 14.17
CA TYR A 631 18.56 22.71 15.04
C TYR A 631 19.71 21.91 14.42
N PHE A 632 20.91 22.13 14.91
CA PHE A 632 22.12 21.42 14.52
C PHE A 632 22.51 20.38 15.57
N VAL A 633 23.05 19.26 15.10
CA VAL A 633 23.50 18.16 15.96
C VAL A 633 24.92 17.77 15.60
N ASN A 634 25.81 17.77 16.60
CA ASN A 634 27.12 17.14 16.53
C ASN A 634 26.97 15.64 16.81
N SER A 635 27.18 14.82 15.78
CA SER A 635 27.17 13.36 15.88
C SER A 635 28.54 12.77 16.18
N GLY A 636 29.60 13.57 16.13
CA GLY A 636 30.97 13.15 16.38
C GLY A 636 31.41 13.19 17.82
N THR A 637 32.66 12.81 18.04
CA THR A 637 33.33 12.82 19.35
C THR A 637 34.09 14.12 19.61
N GLN A 638 34.58 14.74 18.54
CA GLN A 638 35.30 16.01 18.58
C GLN A 638 34.37 17.22 18.58
N PRO A 639 34.85 18.40 19.00
CA PRO A 639 34.13 19.66 18.80
C PRO A 639 33.89 19.93 17.30
N VAL A 640 32.78 20.60 17.00
CA VAL A 640 32.45 21.11 15.67
C VAL A 640 32.00 22.56 15.80
N TYR A 641 32.38 23.38 14.83
CA TYR A 641 32.07 24.81 14.79
C TYR A 641 31.16 25.05 13.60
N TYR A 642 30.12 25.87 13.75
CA TYR A 642 29.30 26.32 12.63
C TYR A 642 29.07 27.82 12.66
N ASP A 643 28.95 28.41 11.47
CA ASP A 643 28.90 29.86 11.24
C ASP A 643 28.12 30.18 9.95
N ASP A 644 27.79 31.45 9.73
CA ASP A 644 27.09 31.98 8.55
C ASP A 644 25.80 31.22 8.24
N LEU A 645 24.90 31.15 9.23
CA LEU A 645 23.59 30.55 9.08
C LEU A 645 22.74 31.37 8.10
N LEU A 646 22.13 30.68 7.14
CA LEU A 646 21.18 31.24 6.17
C LEU A 646 19.92 30.37 6.13
N VAL A 647 18.76 31.00 6.31
CA VAL A 647 17.43 30.39 6.17
C VAL A 647 16.69 31.12 5.06
N THR A 648 16.38 30.43 3.98
CA THR A 648 15.63 30.97 2.84
C THR A 648 14.23 30.36 2.80
N LYS A 649 13.22 31.21 2.97
CA LYS A 649 11.79 30.94 2.91
C LYS A 649 11.29 31.26 1.49
N LYS A 650 10.67 30.30 0.81
CA LYS A 650 10.17 30.50 -0.56
C LYS A 650 8.69 30.17 -0.66
N GLU A 651 7.91 31.03 -1.31
CA GLU A 651 6.51 30.78 -1.62
C GLU A 651 6.33 30.59 -3.12
N VAL A 652 5.57 29.56 -3.48
CA VAL A 652 5.22 29.29 -4.87
C VAL A 652 4.23 30.36 -5.31
N GLY A 653 4.49 31.01 -6.45
CA GLY A 653 3.56 32.04 -6.96
C GLY A 653 2.15 31.49 -7.19
N LYS A 654 1.15 32.35 -7.24
CA LYS A 654 -0.20 31.95 -7.67
C LYS A 654 -0.23 31.51 -9.13
#